data_AF-A0A2G9M8S7-F1
#
_entry.id   AF-A0A2G9M8S7-F1
#
_cell.length_a   1.000
_cell.length_b   1.000
_cell.length_c   1.000
_cell.angle_alpha   90.00
_cell.angle_beta   90.00
_cell.angle_gamma   90.00
#
_symmetry.space_group_name_H-M   'P 1'
#
loop_
_entity.id
_entity.type
_entity.pdbx_description
1 polymer ?
#
loop_
_entity_poly.entity_id
_entity_poly.type
_entity_poly.pdbx_seq_one_letter_code
_entity_poly.pdbx_strand_id
1 'polypeptide(L)'
;MAEDEFEDIVDEESGEVTGFRRKGRKEPERAASEISESGSHARESSEELDLDSREHEIEPEESRERPRRSPDGWAPESHDSESESGRLRRAGNVVRESGRTGAAIHAFTQSSRQVFANVVFVIVTLGLFFFSGGFLSIWLRLGLVGVAVILLLFMNAPGLRQVIQNLWGGENRNVLRNTVVIFIIGLIITLAGYFSGMFSAFFAFVITLVVTIIYVLLHLDVKHGRINFLYYLAPLVLMTITAWVFGSPWAGIVGLLAGCIWLGWEKQSIGVAVIVGIVSVVLFLVILSLISVEEEPEEGKVAVDPNSRFGRMIALQQELWFRFIRTFRDVPGRIKQFGQRQVAIYSEDIQIGKVDKYAVKKMGLFLDNVGTDSKRVFVPPEQPGRFTEPILVYGELSLEGFEDSAPVNVRITCHAENLTGNVSGLVRPDDSFVMVHGDPPIDIGCVINPRDLSDGQYMIVIDVAFNFKTEAYMRGYFMEQTRLRAYTREKTDPLAEFGISDKDPKAVFTSGPVGIGVGLGSLPVPVAEDMHGPTVKITVEDLWEGRLGNVESFSFKLPPGLAVTAIEGKNRPGCDSACGTSDPCICALQRDDIDSLFSKKQEIAGISTLRINTDVKDAAVLLGNAPLAIRNIEVAASYTYNLQELVPVAVYHERVQP
;
A
#
# COMPACT_ATOMS: atom_id res chain seq x y z
N MET A 1 -31.54 28.04 -47.94
CA MET A 1 -30.85 29.29 -48.34
C MET A 1 -30.36 29.91 -47.05
N ALA A 2 -29.11 30.36 -46.99
CA ALA A 2 -28.56 31.08 -45.84
C ALA A 2 -28.12 32.45 -46.35
N GLU A 3 -28.38 33.49 -45.57
CA GLU A 3 -28.01 34.86 -45.90
C GLU A 3 -26.60 35.14 -45.35
N ASP A 4 -25.68 35.56 -46.22
CA ASP A 4 -24.33 35.94 -45.84
C ASP A 4 -24.33 37.37 -45.29
N GLU A 5 -23.94 37.55 -44.02
CA GLU A 5 -23.65 38.89 -43.48
C GLU A 5 -22.35 39.45 -44.08
N PHE A 6 -22.44 40.66 -44.62
CA PHE A 6 -21.31 41.50 -45.00
C PHE A 6 -21.28 42.75 -44.12
N GLU A 7 -20.08 43.23 -43.82
CA GLU A 7 -19.88 44.51 -43.14
C GLU A 7 -19.23 45.53 -44.10
N ASP A 8 -19.77 46.74 -44.10
CA ASP A 8 -19.30 47.86 -44.93
C ASP A 8 -17.96 48.38 -44.40
N ILE A 9 -16.95 48.45 -45.26
CA ILE A 9 -15.71 49.19 -44.99
C ILE A 9 -15.95 50.63 -45.40
N VAL A 10 -16.16 51.50 -44.40
CA VAL A 10 -16.14 52.95 -44.56
C VAL A 10 -14.69 53.44 -44.39
N ASP A 11 -14.23 54.31 -45.27
CA ASP A 11 -12.97 55.02 -45.11
C ASP A 11 -13.13 56.20 -44.13
N GLU A 12 -12.35 56.23 -43.06
CA GLU A 12 -12.54 57.18 -41.93
C GLU A 12 -12.20 58.64 -42.29
N GLU A 13 -11.41 58.91 -43.33
CA GLU A 13 -11.13 60.31 -43.75
C GLU A 13 -12.16 60.85 -44.77
N SER A 14 -12.82 59.99 -45.55
CA SER A 14 -13.75 60.41 -46.61
C SER A 14 -15.24 60.15 -46.30
N GLY A 15 -15.54 59.15 -45.48
CA GLY A 15 -16.90 58.69 -45.19
C GLY A 15 -17.56 57.88 -46.32
N GLU A 16 -16.84 57.55 -47.40
CA GLU A 16 -17.35 56.70 -48.47
C GLU A 16 -17.16 55.20 -48.15
N VAL A 17 -18.13 54.37 -48.57
CA VAL A 17 -18.04 52.91 -48.48
C VAL A 17 -17.12 52.41 -49.60
N THR A 18 -15.93 51.96 -49.24
CA THR A 18 -14.88 51.54 -50.21
C THR A 18 -14.92 50.04 -50.53
N GLY A 19 -15.68 49.24 -49.77
CA GLY A 19 -15.93 47.83 -50.10
C GLY A 19 -16.73 47.09 -49.03
N PHE A 20 -17.08 45.84 -49.32
CA PHE A 20 -17.79 44.93 -48.41
C PHE A 20 -16.87 43.81 -47.95
N ARG A 21 -16.80 43.54 -46.63
CA ARG A 21 -16.01 42.44 -46.05
C ARG A 21 -16.94 41.34 -45.54
N ARG A 22 -16.72 40.11 -46.01
CA ARG A 22 -17.42 38.92 -45.49
C ARG A 22 -16.88 38.60 -44.08
N LYS A 23 -17.77 38.34 -43.14
CA LYS A 23 -17.49 38.31 -41.69
C LYS A 23 -16.67 37.08 -41.27
N GLY A 24 -15.35 37.26 -41.16
CA GLY A 24 -14.39 36.18 -40.90
C GLY A 24 -14.48 35.60 -39.48
N ARG A 25 -14.56 34.26 -39.39
CA ARG A 25 -14.53 33.51 -38.12
C ARG A 25 -13.16 33.70 -37.44
N LYS A 26 -13.14 34.21 -36.20
CA LYS A 26 -11.90 34.46 -35.45
C LYS A 26 -11.33 33.17 -34.84
N GLU A 27 -10.07 32.87 -35.13
CA GLU A 27 -9.21 32.05 -34.27
C GLU A 27 -8.29 32.96 -33.42
N PRO A 28 -7.80 32.49 -32.25
CA PRO A 28 -7.00 33.31 -31.35
C PRO A 28 -5.49 33.15 -31.56
N GLU A 29 -4.84 34.15 -32.19
CA GLU A 29 -3.37 34.21 -32.24
C GLU A 29 -2.74 34.64 -30.90
N ARG A 30 -1.50 34.19 -30.69
CA ARG A 30 -0.70 34.43 -29.47
C ARG A 30 0.07 35.74 -29.58
N ALA A 31 0.22 36.45 -28.46
CA ALA A 31 1.04 37.66 -28.39
C ALA A 31 2.54 37.35 -28.24
N ALA A 32 3.39 37.93 -29.10
CA ALA A 32 4.85 38.02 -28.91
C ALA A 32 5.50 39.13 -29.78
N SER A 33 5.77 40.29 -29.18
CA SER A 33 6.50 41.48 -29.71
C SER A 33 6.54 42.51 -28.56
N GLU A 34 7.54 43.34 -28.26
CA GLU A 34 8.93 43.62 -28.72
C GLU A 34 9.59 44.59 -27.67
N ILE A 35 10.87 45.01 -27.64
CA ILE A 35 12.11 44.84 -28.44
C ILE A 35 13.34 45.03 -27.50
N SER A 36 14.55 44.56 -27.85
CA SER A 36 15.82 45.35 -27.83
C SER A 36 17.13 44.52 -27.88
N GLU A 37 17.87 44.69 -28.98
CA GLU A 37 19.33 44.71 -29.17
C GLU A 37 20.30 44.15 -28.09
N SER A 38 21.13 43.16 -28.46
CA SER A 38 22.53 43.38 -28.90
C SER A 38 23.36 42.07 -28.87
N GLY A 39 24.52 42.06 -29.55
CA GLY A 39 25.54 41.01 -29.39
C GLY A 39 25.74 40.09 -30.60
N SER A 40 26.73 40.40 -31.44
CA SER A 40 27.21 39.54 -32.52
C SER A 40 28.05 38.37 -32.00
N HIS A 41 27.92 37.17 -32.57
CA HIS A 41 29.04 36.47 -33.25
C HIS A 41 28.65 35.15 -33.97
N ALA A 42 28.99 35.12 -35.27
CA ALA A 42 29.64 34.03 -36.02
C ALA A 42 29.16 32.55 -35.94
N ARG A 43 29.04 31.98 -37.16
CA ARG A 43 29.25 30.58 -37.57
C ARG A 43 28.15 29.55 -37.24
N GLU A 44 27.78 28.56 -38.06
CA GLU A 44 28.26 27.92 -39.32
C GLU A 44 28.33 26.40 -39.07
N SER A 45 27.19 25.71 -39.16
CA SER A 45 27.10 24.27 -39.49
C SER A 45 25.64 23.89 -39.76
N SER A 46 25.30 23.70 -41.03
CA SER A 46 24.12 22.95 -41.44
C SER A 46 24.44 21.46 -41.37
N GLU A 47 23.61 20.66 -40.71
CA GLU A 47 23.60 19.21 -40.95
C GLU A 47 22.15 18.71 -41.01
N GLU A 48 21.82 18.18 -42.17
CA GLU A 48 20.51 17.72 -42.61
C GLU A 48 20.51 16.20 -42.46
N LEU A 49 19.55 15.62 -41.72
CA LEU A 49 19.62 14.22 -41.33
C LEU A 49 18.23 13.56 -41.37
N ASP A 50 17.83 13.19 -42.58
CA ASP A 50 16.76 12.21 -42.80
C ASP A 50 17.09 10.90 -42.08
N LEU A 51 16.15 10.38 -41.29
CA LEU A 51 16.19 9.00 -40.81
C LEU A 51 14.87 8.31 -41.12
N ASP A 52 14.86 7.72 -42.31
CA ASP A 52 13.78 6.94 -42.90
C ASP A 52 13.59 5.58 -42.22
N SER A 53 12.34 5.09 -42.27
CA SER A 53 11.88 3.70 -42.19
C SER A 53 12.64 2.69 -41.31
N ARG A 54 11.91 2.17 -40.31
CA ARG A 54 11.82 0.71 -40.13
C ARG A 54 10.54 0.25 -39.44
N GLU A 55 9.68 -0.37 -40.23
CA GLU A 55 8.58 -1.21 -39.74
C GLU A 55 9.17 -2.45 -39.06
N HIS A 56 8.53 -2.93 -37.99
CA HIS A 56 8.82 -4.25 -37.42
C HIS A 56 7.62 -5.16 -37.63
N GLU A 57 7.69 -5.90 -38.74
CA GLU A 57 6.85 -7.03 -39.08
C GLU A 57 6.97 -8.13 -37.99
N ILE A 58 5.83 -8.65 -37.53
CA ILE A 58 5.75 -9.76 -36.57
C ILE A 58 4.81 -10.81 -37.16
N GLU A 59 5.35 -11.97 -37.52
CA GLU A 59 4.58 -13.11 -38.04
C GLU A 59 3.73 -13.78 -36.94
N PRO A 60 2.56 -14.35 -37.26
CA PRO A 60 1.70 -15.02 -36.29
C PRO A 60 2.13 -16.47 -36.01
N GLU A 61 2.24 -16.86 -34.74
CA GLU A 61 2.73 -18.19 -34.34
C GLU A 61 1.64 -19.28 -34.38
N GLU A 62 1.89 -20.27 -35.24
CA GLU A 62 1.40 -21.66 -35.33
C GLU A 62 0.10 -22.09 -34.59
N SER A 63 -0.90 -22.48 -35.39
CA SER A 63 -2.16 -23.10 -34.94
C SER A 63 -1.96 -24.50 -34.32
N ARG A 64 -2.63 -24.79 -33.19
CA ARG A 64 -2.74 -26.16 -32.64
C ARG A 64 -4.18 -26.69 -32.61
N GLU A 65 -4.42 -27.74 -33.39
CA GLU A 65 -5.68 -28.48 -33.42
C GLU A 65 -5.93 -29.29 -32.13
N ARG A 66 -7.20 -29.41 -31.72
CA ARG A 66 -7.79 -30.63 -31.11
C ARG A 66 -9.32 -30.61 -31.24
N PRO A 67 -10.01 -31.77 -31.11
CA PRO A 67 -11.04 -32.11 -32.09
C PRO A 67 -12.48 -31.77 -31.70
N ARG A 68 -13.31 -31.64 -32.75
CA ARG A 68 -14.78 -31.68 -32.69
C ARG A 68 -15.29 -32.93 -31.96
N ARG A 69 -16.36 -32.79 -31.19
CA ARG A 69 -17.35 -33.86 -30.95
C ARG A 69 -18.66 -33.44 -31.61
N SER A 70 -19.30 -34.38 -32.30
CA SER A 70 -20.62 -34.20 -32.92
C SER A 70 -21.75 -34.47 -31.92
N PRO A 71 -23.00 -34.01 -32.19
CA PRO A 71 -24.11 -34.13 -31.26
C PRO A 71 -25.05 -35.32 -31.52
N ASP A 72 -25.42 -36.00 -30.43
CA ASP A 72 -26.62 -36.84 -30.26
C ASP A 72 -27.26 -36.38 -28.93
N GLY A 73 -28.57 -36.41 -28.67
CA GLY A 73 -29.74 -36.83 -29.46
C GLY A 73 -31.04 -36.48 -28.69
N TRP A 74 -32.21 -36.86 -29.21
CA TRP A 74 -33.51 -36.68 -28.53
C TRP A 74 -33.65 -37.64 -27.31
N ALA A 75 -34.64 -37.56 -26.40
CA ALA A 75 -35.99 -36.96 -26.43
C ALA A 75 -36.49 -36.62 -25.00
N PRO A 76 -37.71 -36.09 -24.79
CA PRO A 76 -38.19 -35.69 -23.46
C PRO A 76 -38.85 -36.84 -22.68
N GLU A 77 -38.90 -36.74 -21.36
CA GLU A 77 -39.67 -37.63 -20.49
C GLU A 77 -40.43 -36.81 -19.42
N SER A 78 -41.66 -37.22 -19.14
CA SER A 78 -42.59 -36.54 -18.23
C SER A 78 -42.69 -37.26 -16.90
N HIS A 79 -42.92 -36.53 -15.79
CA HIS A 79 -44.06 -36.83 -14.92
C HIS A 79 -44.37 -35.74 -13.88
N ASP A 80 -45.54 -35.93 -13.27
CA ASP A 80 -46.32 -34.99 -12.47
C ASP A 80 -45.75 -34.68 -11.08
N SER A 81 -46.44 -33.73 -10.46
CA SER A 81 -46.35 -33.34 -9.05
C SER A 81 -46.37 -34.50 -8.05
N GLU A 82 -45.65 -34.34 -6.94
CA GLU A 82 -46.22 -34.61 -5.61
C GLU A 82 -45.68 -33.62 -4.57
N SER A 83 -46.34 -33.51 -3.41
CA SER A 83 -46.02 -32.52 -2.37
C SER A 83 -45.38 -33.15 -1.13
N GLU A 84 -44.33 -32.53 -0.57
CA GLU A 84 -43.82 -32.89 0.77
C GLU A 84 -43.54 -31.65 1.64
N SER A 85 -44.61 -31.05 2.16
CA SER A 85 -44.54 -30.04 3.23
C SER A 85 -44.10 -30.68 4.56
N GLY A 86 -42.80 -30.96 4.75
CA GLY A 86 -42.37 -31.85 5.85
C GLY A 86 -40.99 -31.70 6.52
N ARG A 87 -40.04 -30.86 6.06
CA ARG A 87 -38.63 -30.96 6.52
C ARG A 87 -37.90 -29.73 7.10
N LEU A 88 -38.61 -28.68 7.52
CA LEU A 88 -38.00 -27.54 8.25
C LEU A 88 -38.06 -27.67 9.79
N ARG A 89 -37.37 -28.67 10.37
CA ARG A 89 -37.18 -28.72 11.85
C ARG A 89 -35.97 -29.51 12.40
N ARG A 90 -34.91 -29.78 11.62
CA ARG A 90 -33.72 -30.54 12.09
C ARG A 90 -32.33 -29.90 11.87
N ALA A 91 -32.22 -28.69 11.33
CA ALA A 91 -30.93 -28.01 11.15
C ALA A 91 -30.36 -27.35 12.43
N GLY A 92 -31.13 -27.24 13.51
CA GLY A 92 -30.78 -26.39 14.67
C GLY A 92 -29.80 -26.95 15.71
N ASN A 93 -29.47 -28.25 15.69
CA ASN A 93 -28.73 -28.89 16.81
C ASN A 93 -27.27 -29.28 16.52
N VAL A 94 -26.82 -29.29 15.27
CA VAL A 94 -25.46 -29.78 14.91
C VAL A 94 -24.35 -28.78 15.30
N VAL A 95 -24.67 -27.48 15.35
CA VAL A 95 -23.69 -26.41 15.64
C VAL A 95 -23.20 -26.45 17.11
N ARG A 96 -23.88 -27.15 18.02
CA ARG A 96 -23.62 -27.05 19.47
C ARG A 96 -22.58 -28.04 20.02
N GLU A 97 -22.13 -29.03 19.24
CA GLU A 97 -21.11 -30.00 19.70
C GLU A 97 -19.67 -29.61 19.34
N SER A 98 -19.45 -28.82 18.27
CA SER A 98 -18.13 -28.31 17.87
C SER A 98 -17.43 -27.50 18.99
N GLY A 99 -18.21 -26.79 19.82
CA GLY A 99 -17.68 -26.02 20.95
C GLY A 99 -17.11 -26.85 22.11
N ARG A 100 -17.35 -28.17 22.17
CA ARG A 100 -16.94 -29.03 23.30
C ARG A 100 -15.58 -29.71 23.09
N THR A 101 -15.21 -30.02 21.85
CA THR A 101 -13.91 -30.63 21.52
C THR A 101 -12.75 -29.64 21.63
N GLY A 102 -12.95 -28.37 21.22
CA GLY A 102 -11.94 -27.32 21.35
C GLY A 102 -11.46 -27.09 22.79
N ALA A 103 -12.40 -27.06 23.74
CA ALA A 103 -12.08 -26.92 25.17
C ALA A 103 -11.24 -28.09 25.72
N ALA A 104 -11.52 -29.32 25.29
CA ALA A 104 -10.76 -30.50 25.70
C ALA A 104 -9.32 -30.47 25.19
N ILE A 105 -9.10 -30.07 23.92
CA ILE A 105 -7.77 -29.92 23.32
C ILE A 105 -6.97 -28.80 24.03
N HIS A 106 -7.63 -27.71 24.41
CA HIS A 106 -6.98 -26.62 25.13
C HIS A 106 -6.59 -26.98 26.57
N ALA A 107 -7.38 -27.82 27.25
CA ALA A 107 -7.02 -28.36 28.56
C ALA A 107 -5.86 -29.37 28.47
N PHE A 108 -5.86 -30.24 27.46
CA PHE A 108 -4.82 -31.26 27.26
C PHE A 108 -3.45 -30.64 26.95
N THR A 109 -3.42 -29.57 26.14
CA THR A 109 -2.19 -28.82 25.80
C THR A 109 -1.67 -27.95 26.94
N GLN A 110 -2.51 -27.57 27.90
CA GLN A 110 -2.06 -26.89 29.13
C GLN A 110 -1.46 -27.90 30.14
N SER A 111 -2.08 -29.07 30.29
CA SER A 111 -1.57 -30.17 31.12
C SER A 111 -0.19 -30.67 30.66
N SER A 112 -0.02 -30.93 29.36
CA SER A 112 1.23 -31.47 28.81
C SER A 112 2.42 -30.52 29.01
N ARG A 113 2.22 -29.20 28.95
CA ARG A 113 3.25 -28.20 29.25
C ARG A 113 3.73 -28.27 30.70
N GLN A 114 2.83 -28.50 31.65
CA GLN A 114 3.16 -28.56 33.07
C GLN A 114 3.85 -29.88 33.45
N VAL A 115 3.46 -30.99 32.82
CA VAL A 115 4.19 -32.27 32.90
C VAL A 115 5.59 -32.14 32.29
N PHE A 116 5.73 -31.53 31.11
CA PHE A 116 7.03 -31.34 30.45
C PHE A 116 7.97 -30.45 31.27
N ALA A 117 7.46 -29.35 31.84
CA ALA A 117 8.25 -28.50 32.75
C ALA A 117 8.76 -29.28 33.97
N ASN A 118 7.92 -30.10 34.59
CA ASN A 118 8.30 -30.94 35.73
C ASN A 118 9.33 -32.02 35.34
N VAL A 119 9.18 -32.66 34.17
CA VAL A 119 10.15 -33.65 33.66
C VAL A 119 11.50 -33.01 33.35
N VAL A 120 11.53 -31.85 32.70
CA VAL A 120 12.77 -31.09 32.45
C VAL A 120 13.42 -30.67 33.77
N PHE A 121 12.64 -30.17 34.74
CA PHE A 121 13.14 -29.81 36.06
C PHE A 121 13.78 -31.01 36.77
N VAL A 122 13.10 -32.17 36.80
CA VAL A 122 13.63 -33.40 37.40
C VAL A 122 14.90 -33.89 36.69
N ILE A 123 14.97 -33.84 35.35
CA ILE A 123 16.18 -34.23 34.60
C ILE A 123 17.34 -33.29 34.90
N VAL A 124 17.10 -31.97 34.96
CA VAL A 124 18.15 -30.97 35.30
C VAL A 124 18.62 -31.15 36.74
N THR A 125 17.71 -31.36 37.70
CA THR A 125 18.06 -31.59 39.11
C THR A 125 18.85 -32.90 39.28
N LEU A 126 18.43 -34.00 38.64
CA LEU A 126 19.18 -35.27 38.68
C LEU A 126 20.56 -35.15 38.01
N GLY A 127 20.65 -34.46 36.87
CA GLY A 127 21.93 -34.21 36.19
C GLY A 127 22.91 -33.40 37.04
N LEU A 128 22.42 -32.44 37.82
CA LEU A 128 23.22 -31.70 38.80
C LEU A 128 23.59 -32.55 40.03
N PHE A 129 22.73 -33.46 40.46
CA PHE A 129 22.92 -34.29 41.66
C PHE A 129 23.94 -35.43 41.45
N PHE A 130 23.97 -36.04 40.25
CA PHE A 130 24.89 -37.15 39.95
C PHE A 130 26.34 -36.74 39.65
N PHE A 131 26.62 -35.45 39.43
CA PHE A 131 27.99 -34.93 39.16
C PHE A 131 28.57 -34.16 40.36
N SER A 132 28.68 -34.84 41.51
CA SER A 132 29.19 -34.33 42.78
C SER A 132 30.73 -34.34 42.86
N GLY A 133 31.37 -33.37 42.21
CA GLY A 133 32.83 -33.17 42.24
C GLY A 133 33.25 -31.79 42.75
N GLY A 134 33.72 -31.72 44.00
CA GLY A 134 34.39 -30.54 44.58
C GLY A 134 33.49 -29.36 44.96
N PHE A 135 33.73 -28.76 46.13
CA PHE A 135 32.95 -27.64 46.68
C PHE A 135 32.95 -26.38 45.78
N LEU A 136 34.06 -26.13 45.07
CA LEU A 136 34.21 -24.99 44.16
C LEU A 136 33.27 -25.06 42.94
N SER A 137 32.97 -26.26 42.43
CA SER A 137 32.07 -26.42 41.28
C SER A 137 30.63 -26.08 41.61
N ILE A 138 30.23 -26.22 42.88
CA ILE A 138 28.89 -25.87 43.38
C ILE A 138 28.68 -24.35 43.30
N TRP A 139 29.68 -23.56 43.73
CA TRP A 139 29.61 -22.10 43.65
C TRP A 139 29.61 -21.58 42.21
N LEU A 140 30.46 -22.13 41.33
CA LEU A 140 30.48 -21.75 39.91
C LEU A 140 29.15 -22.08 39.22
N ARG A 141 28.54 -23.23 39.53
CA ARG A 141 27.21 -23.63 39.04
C ARG A 141 26.10 -22.73 39.59
N LEU A 142 26.15 -22.32 40.86
CA LEU A 142 25.20 -21.35 41.44
C LEU A 142 25.31 -19.97 40.76
N GLY A 143 26.53 -19.50 40.47
CA GLY A 143 26.76 -18.27 39.70
C GLY A 143 26.15 -18.35 38.29
N LEU A 144 26.41 -19.43 37.56
CA LEU A 144 25.82 -19.66 36.22
C LEU A 144 24.29 -19.76 36.24
N VAL A 145 23.70 -20.38 37.26
CA VAL A 145 22.24 -20.39 37.47
C VAL A 145 21.73 -18.97 37.75
N GLY A 146 22.44 -18.18 38.56
CA GLY A 146 22.12 -16.77 38.79
C GLY A 146 22.13 -15.94 37.50
N VAL A 147 23.18 -16.07 36.68
CA VAL A 147 23.29 -15.40 35.36
C VAL A 147 22.18 -15.85 34.40
N ALA A 148 21.85 -17.14 34.36
CA ALA A 148 20.76 -17.66 33.54
C ALA A 148 19.38 -17.12 33.98
N VAL A 149 19.13 -17.03 35.29
CA VAL A 149 17.91 -16.42 35.85
C VAL A 149 17.86 -14.92 35.55
N ILE A 150 18.96 -14.19 35.69
CA ILE A 150 19.05 -12.75 35.35
C ILE A 150 18.77 -12.54 33.86
N LEU A 151 19.35 -13.35 32.96
CA LEU A 151 19.07 -13.28 31.52
C LEU A 151 17.60 -13.61 31.19
N LEU A 152 16.99 -14.60 31.84
CA LEU A 152 15.57 -14.93 31.68
C LEU A 152 14.65 -13.80 32.19
N LEU A 153 15.02 -13.12 33.28
CA LEU A 153 14.31 -11.93 33.75
C LEU A 153 14.48 -10.75 32.79
N PHE A 154 15.69 -10.52 32.27
CA PHE A 154 15.98 -9.45 31.30
C PHE A 154 15.26 -9.67 29.96
N MET A 155 15.15 -10.93 29.50
CA MET A 155 14.35 -11.29 28.32
C MET A 155 12.83 -11.13 28.52
N ASN A 156 12.35 -11.13 29.77
CA ASN A 156 10.95 -10.82 30.10
C ASN A 156 10.71 -9.33 30.37
N ALA A 157 11.75 -8.48 30.41
CA ALA A 157 11.61 -7.05 30.65
C ALA A 157 10.77 -6.39 29.55
N PRO A 158 9.74 -5.57 29.91
CA PRO A 158 8.77 -5.07 28.94
C PRO A 158 9.38 -4.18 27.86
N GLY A 159 10.43 -3.41 28.17
CA GLY A 159 11.14 -2.60 27.18
C GLY A 159 11.82 -3.43 26.08
N LEU A 160 12.53 -4.51 26.45
CA LEU A 160 13.15 -5.42 25.46
C LEU A 160 12.07 -6.15 24.64
N ARG A 161 10.98 -6.57 25.30
CA ARG A 161 9.82 -7.18 24.66
C ARG A 161 9.24 -6.28 23.56
N GLN A 162 9.11 -4.98 23.84
CA GLN A 162 8.57 -3.99 22.89
C GLN A 162 9.55 -3.68 21.74
N VAL A 163 10.86 -3.62 21.99
CA VAL A 163 11.88 -3.51 20.94
C VAL A 163 11.87 -4.73 20.00
N ILE A 164 11.75 -5.94 20.55
CA ILE A 164 11.64 -7.18 19.75
C ILE A 164 10.31 -7.22 18.97
N GLN A 165 9.21 -6.77 19.57
CA GLN A 165 7.90 -6.68 18.90
C GLN A 165 7.92 -5.72 17.70
N ASN A 166 8.58 -4.57 17.82
CA ASN A 166 8.64 -3.55 16.77
C ASN A 166 9.61 -3.93 15.64
N LEU A 167 10.74 -4.60 15.95
CA LEU A 167 11.71 -5.02 14.93
C LEU A 167 11.26 -6.25 14.11
N TRP A 168 10.31 -7.05 14.61
CA TRP A 168 9.91 -8.32 13.99
C TRP A 168 8.38 -8.45 13.93
N GLY A 169 7.79 -7.89 12.87
CA GLY A 169 6.40 -8.14 12.47
C GLY A 169 6.25 -9.49 11.77
N GLY A 170 5.32 -10.33 12.23
CA GLY A 170 5.04 -11.63 11.62
C GLY A 170 4.50 -12.68 12.58
N GLU A 171 3.91 -13.74 12.03
CA GLU A 171 3.18 -14.76 12.78
C GLU A 171 4.10 -15.74 13.54
N ASN A 172 5.31 -15.98 13.01
CA ASN A 172 6.31 -16.91 13.56
C ASN A 172 6.99 -16.46 14.89
N ARG A 173 6.51 -15.37 15.51
CA ARG A 173 7.06 -14.75 16.74
C ARG A 173 7.32 -15.73 17.90
N ASN A 174 6.44 -16.71 18.10
CA ASN A 174 6.59 -17.68 19.20
C ASN A 174 7.68 -18.72 18.96
N VAL A 175 7.91 -19.13 17.71
CA VAL A 175 8.95 -20.10 17.35
C VAL A 175 10.33 -19.47 17.59
N LEU A 176 10.57 -18.31 16.97
CA LEU A 176 11.87 -17.63 17.03
C LEU A 176 12.30 -17.29 18.47
N ARG A 177 11.38 -16.79 19.31
CA ARG A 177 11.65 -16.52 20.74
C ARG A 177 12.11 -17.79 21.46
N ASN A 178 11.42 -18.91 21.24
CA ASN A 178 11.75 -20.16 21.90
C ASN A 178 13.09 -20.74 21.38
N THR A 179 13.38 -20.61 20.07
CA THR A 179 14.69 -20.98 19.48
C THR A 179 15.84 -20.19 20.10
N VAL A 180 15.71 -18.87 20.26
CA VAL A 180 16.76 -18.03 20.89
C VAL A 180 16.98 -18.42 22.36
N VAL A 181 15.91 -18.68 23.13
CA VAL A 181 16.04 -19.15 24.52
C VAL A 181 16.75 -20.51 24.60
N ILE A 182 16.41 -21.46 23.73
CA ILE A 182 17.07 -22.77 23.66
C ILE A 182 18.56 -22.62 23.26
N PHE A 183 18.87 -21.74 22.31
CA PHE A 183 20.25 -21.44 21.91
C PHE A 183 21.08 -20.88 23.08
N ILE A 184 20.54 -19.90 23.82
CA ILE A 184 21.21 -19.31 24.99
C ILE A 184 21.42 -20.36 26.09
N ILE A 185 20.42 -21.18 26.39
CA ILE A 185 20.54 -22.28 27.36
C ILE A 185 21.60 -23.29 26.91
N GLY A 186 21.63 -23.67 25.63
CA GLY A 186 22.65 -24.57 25.07
C GLY A 186 24.06 -24.00 25.11
N LEU A 187 24.22 -22.69 24.86
CA LEU A 187 25.51 -21.99 25.00
C LEU A 187 26.00 -22.03 26.45
N ILE A 188 25.13 -21.69 27.41
CA ILE A 188 25.42 -21.71 28.85
C ILE A 188 25.80 -23.12 29.31
N ILE A 189 25.05 -24.14 28.89
CA ILE A 189 25.33 -25.56 29.22
C ILE A 189 26.65 -26.02 28.63
N THR A 190 26.98 -25.63 27.39
CA THR A 190 28.22 -26.01 26.71
C THR A 190 29.44 -25.35 27.37
N LEU A 191 29.32 -24.07 27.75
CA LEU A 191 30.35 -23.34 28.51
C LEU A 191 30.54 -23.94 29.92
N ALA A 192 29.45 -24.25 30.64
CA ALA A 192 29.52 -24.90 31.95
C ALA A 192 30.19 -26.27 31.88
N GLY A 193 29.89 -27.08 30.85
CA GLY A 193 30.53 -28.36 30.61
C GLY A 193 32.00 -28.26 30.22
N TYR A 194 32.43 -27.17 29.57
CA TYR A 194 33.83 -26.92 29.24
C TYR A 194 34.69 -26.80 30.51
N PHE A 195 34.20 -26.08 31.53
CA PHE A 195 34.86 -25.96 32.83
C PHE A 195 34.93 -27.26 33.64
N SER A 196 34.03 -28.23 33.41
CA SER A 196 34.11 -29.58 34.01
C SER A 196 34.83 -30.62 33.14
N GLY A 197 35.50 -30.19 32.06
CA GLY A 197 36.33 -31.03 31.21
C GLY A 197 35.61 -31.64 29.99
N MET A 198 36.35 -31.79 28.90
CA MET A 198 35.85 -32.07 27.53
C MET A 198 34.78 -33.16 27.42
N PHE A 199 34.90 -34.26 28.17
CA PHE A 199 33.92 -35.36 28.12
C PHE A 199 32.53 -34.93 28.63
N SER A 200 32.48 -34.06 29.64
CA SER A 200 31.22 -33.52 30.17
C SER A 200 30.60 -32.48 29.23
N ALA A 201 31.43 -31.62 28.60
CA ALA A 201 30.99 -30.71 27.55
C ALA A 201 30.34 -31.45 26.37
N PHE A 202 30.96 -32.56 25.93
CA PHE A 202 30.44 -33.37 24.83
C PHE A 202 29.08 -33.99 25.15
N PHE A 203 28.93 -34.64 26.32
CA PHE A 203 27.65 -35.20 26.73
C PHE A 203 26.57 -34.13 26.92
N ALA A 204 26.90 -32.99 27.53
CA ALA A 204 25.97 -31.88 27.73
C ALA A 204 25.51 -31.27 26.39
N PHE A 205 26.40 -31.15 25.41
CA PHE A 205 26.06 -30.72 24.05
C PHE A 205 25.16 -31.74 23.34
N VAL A 206 25.49 -33.03 23.38
CA VAL A 206 24.66 -34.10 22.76
C VAL A 206 23.26 -34.14 23.38
N ILE A 207 23.13 -34.04 24.70
CA ILE A 207 21.83 -33.98 25.38
C ILE A 207 21.05 -32.73 24.94
N THR A 208 21.69 -31.56 24.88
CA THR A 208 21.04 -30.31 24.44
C THR A 208 20.57 -30.41 22.99
N LEU A 209 21.39 -30.98 22.10
CA LEU A 209 21.06 -31.18 20.69
C LEU A 209 19.89 -32.17 20.52
N VAL A 210 19.87 -33.28 21.26
CA VAL A 210 18.76 -34.25 21.25
C VAL A 210 17.48 -33.63 21.81
N VAL A 211 17.54 -32.91 22.93
CA VAL A 211 16.37 -32.21 23.51
C VAL A 211 15.84 -31.14 22.54
N THR A 212 16.72 -30.42 21.85
CA THR A 212 16.32 -29.42 20.83
C THR A 212 15.61 -30.08 19.65
N ILE A 213 16.15 -31.19 19.13
CA ILE A 213 15.53 -31.96 18.04
C ILE A 213 14.15 -32.50 18.48
N ILE A 214 14.04 -33.11 19.66
CA ILE A 214 12.77 -33.64 20.18
C ILE A 214 11.74 -32.52 20.39
N TYR A 215 12.12 -31.39 20.99
CA TYR A 215 11.23 -30.25 21.20
C TYR A 215 10.69 -29.69 19.87
N VAL A 216 11.55 -29.57 18.85
CA VAL A 216 11.17 -29.09 17.52
C VAL A 216 10.27 -30.10 16.79
N LEU A 217 10.59 -31.39 16.81
CA LEU A 217 9.75 -32.45 16.25
C LEU A 217 8.36 -32.53 16.90
N LEU A 218 8.23 -32.14 18.17
CA LEU A 218 6.96 -32.11 18.91
C LEU A 218 6.15 -30.81 18.71
N HIS A 219 6.68 -29.79 18.02
CA HIS A 219 6.03 -28.47 17.87
C HIS A 219 5.96 -27.92 16.44
N LEU A 220 6.58 -28.57 15.44
CA LEU A 220 6.36 -28.25 14.02
C LEU A 220 5.22 -29.11 13.45
N ASP A 221 4.03 -28.54 13.28
CA ASP A 221 2.99 -29.14 12.45
C ASP A 221 3.44 -29.08 10.97
N VAL A 222 3.59 -30.26 10.36
CA VAL A 222 4.33 -30.47 9.09
C VAL A 222 3.60 -29.89 7.87
N LYS A 223 2.37 -29.39 8.03
CA LYS A 223 1.46 -29.05 6.93
C LYS A 223 1.88 -27.87 6.04
N HIS A 224 2.74 -26.95 6.47
CA HIS A 224 3.03 -25.72 5.71
C HIS A 224 4.54 -25.45 5.53
N GLY A 225 5.05 -25.83 4.35
CA GLY A 225 6.27 -25.24 3.75
C GLY A 225 7.60 -25.85 4.20
N ARG A 226 8.45 -26.20 3.22
CA ARG A 226 9.80 -26.76 3.41
C ARG A 226 10.79 -25.76 4.03
N ILE A 227 10.72 -25.53 5.34
CA ILE A 227 11.83 -24.94 6.11
C ILE A 227 12.77 -26.09 6.51
N ASN A 228 13.84 -26.29 5.74
CA ASN A 228 14.84 -27.32 6.02
C ASN A 228 15.62 -26.97 7.30
N PHE A 229 15.11 -27.41 8.45
CA PHE A 229 15.64 -27.16 9.79
C PHE A 229 17.15 -27.43 9.94
N LEU A 230 17.68 -28.38 9.16
CA LEU A 230 19.11 -28.74 9.10
C LEU A 230 20.03 -27.52 8.90
N TYR A 231 19.63 -26.54 8.08
CA TYR A 231 20.43 -25.34 7.81
C TYR A 231 20.68 -24.51 9.06
N TYR A 232 19.66 -24.28 9.91
CA TYR A 232 19.83 -23.46 11.13
C TYR A 232 20.68 -24.16 12.20
N LEU A 233 20.74 -25.50 12.20
CA LEU A 233 21.62 -26.24 13.09
C LEU A 233 23.08 -26.28 12.59
N ALA A 234 23.31 -26.14 11.28
CA ALA A 234 24.60 -26.39 10.66
C ALA A 234 25.75 -25.49 11.17
N PRO A 235 25.60 -24.17 11.39
CA PRO A 235 26.68 -23.35 11.96
C PRO A 235 27.07 -23.77 13.39
N LEU A 236 26.08 -24.23 14.17
CA LEU A 236 26.26 -24.68 15.55
C LEU A 236 27.01 -26.02 15.60
N VAL A 237 26.64 -26.96 14.72
CA VAL A 237 27.33 -28.24 14.52
C VAL A 237 28.73 -28.03 13.95
N LEU A 238 28.91 -27.12 13.00
CA LEU A 238 30.22 -26.82 12.41
C LEU A 238 31.15 -26.14 13.43
N MET A 239 30.63 -25.25 14.27
CA MET A 239 31.35 -24.67 15.42
C MET A 239 31.84 -25.75 16.38
N THR A 240 31.01 -26.72 16.78
CA THR A 240 31.43 -27.75 17.74
C THR A 240 32.37 -28.78 17.12
N ILE A 241 32.17 -29.18 15.85
CA ILE A 241 33.12 -30.05 15.13
C ILE A 241 34.49 -29.37 15.01
N THR A 242 34.55 -28.11 14.59
CA THR A 242 35.83 -27.40 14.43
C THR A 242 36.52 -27.13 15.77
N ALA A 243 35.78 -26.70 16.80
CA ALA A 243 36.34 -26.55 18.14
C ALA A 243 36.92 -27.87 18.70
N TRP A 244 36.26 -29.00 18.43
CA TRP A 244 36.69 -30.33 18.89
C TRP A 244 37.90 -30.87 18.10
N VAL A 245 37.85 -30.85 16.76
CA VAL A 245 38.92 -31.37 15.88
C VAL A 245 40.24 -30.64 16.09
N PHE A 246 40.20 -29.32 16.30
CA PHE A 246 41.39 -28.49 16.46
C PHE A 246 41.72 -28.14 17.92
N GLY A 247 40.96 -28.66 18.90
CA GLY A 247 41.18 -28.45 20.33
C GLY A 247 41.20 -26.98 20.77
N SER A 248 40.60 -26.06 20.00
CA SER A 248 40.81 -24.62 20.12
C SER A 248 39.49 -23.85 19.92
N PRO A 249 39.12 -22.94 20.84
CA PRO A 249 37.89 -22.16 20.71
C PRO A 249 37.92 -21.25 19.46
N TRP A 250 39.10 -20.80 19.04
CA TRP A 250 39.27 -20.00 17.82
C TRP A 250 38.86 -20.75 16.55
N ALA A 251 39.11 -22.06 16.49
CA ALA A 251 38.63 -22.87 15.36
C ALA A 251 37.10 -22.96 15.35
N GLY A 252 36.47 -23.04 16.52
CA GLY A 252 35.01 -22.97 16.66
C GLY A 252 34.44 -21.67 16.10
N ILE A 253 35.06 -20.52 16.41
CA ILE A 253 34.65 -19.20 15.87
C ILE A 253 34.73 -19.19 14.34
N VAL A 254 35.81 -19.75 13.76
CA VAL A 254 35.94 -19.89 12.30
C VAL A 254 34.84 -20.80 11.73
N GLY A 255 34.50 -21.91 12.40
CA GLY A 255 33.39 -22.78 12.00
C GLY A 255 32.02 -22.10 12.07
N LEU A 256 31.75 -21.30 13.10
CA LEU A 256 30.51 -20.53 13.23
C LEU A 256 30.42 -19.45 12.15
N LEU A 257 31.49 -18.68 11.93
CA LEU A 257 31.54 -17.66 10.88
C LEU A 257 31.38 -18.28 9.49
N ALA A 258 32.05 -19.40 9.20
CA ALA A 258 31.89 -20.13 7.94
C ALA A 258 30.44 -20.62 7.74
N GLY A 259 29.80 -21.15 8.79
CA GLY A 259 28.40 -21.53 8.76
C GLY A 259 27.45 -20.36 8.52
N CYS A 260 27.66 -19.22 9.20
CA CYS A 260 26.86 -18.01 9.00
C CYS A 260 27.06 -17.41 7.60
N ILE A 261 28.28 -17.44 7.05
CA ILE A 261 28.58 -17.00 5.68
C ILE A 261 27.88 -17.92 4.66
N TRP A 262 27.97 -19.26 4.84
CA TRP A 262 27.28 -20.21 3.97
C TRP A 262 25.76 -19.99 3.94
N LEU A 263 25.13 -19.83 5.11
CA LEU A 263 23.70 -19.49 5.20
C LEU A 263 23.35 -18.14 4.56
N GLY A 264 24.24 -17.14 4.67
CA GLY A 264 24.07 -15.83 4.04
C GLY A 264 24.26 -15.86 2.50
N TRP A 265 24.85 -16.92 1.95
CA TRP A 265 25.07 -17.08 0.52
C TRP A 265 23.91 -17.83 -0.18
N GLU A 266 23.30 -18.79 0.51
CA GLU A 266 22.22 -19.64 -0.07
C GLU A 266 20.82 -18.99 0.01
N LYS A 267 20.64 -17.91 0.80
CA LYS A 267 19.44 -17.07 0.75
C LYS A 267 19.74 -15.58 0.81
N GLN A 268 18.95 -14.82 0.05
CA GLN A 268 19.06 -13.37 -0.24
C GLN A 268 18.77 -12.43 0.95
N SER A 269 18.96 -12.88 2.20
CA SER A 269 18.74 -12.13 3.44
C SER A 269 20.04 -11.85 4.20
N ILE A 270 21.09 -11.46 3.47
CA ILE A 270 22.47 -11.24 3.95
C ILE A 270 22.50 -10.39 5.23
N GLY A 271 21.69 -9.31 5.30
CA GLY A 271 21.65 -8.42 6.46
C GLY A 271 21.36 -9.11 7.79
N VAL A 272 20.47 -10.10 7.84
CA VAL A 272 20.15 -10.81 9.10
C VAL A 272 21.31 -11.70 9.55
N ALA A 273 21.94 -12.42 8.61
CA ALA A 273 23.11 -13.26 8.91
C ALA A 273 24.30 -12.41 9.39
N VAL A 274 24.54 -11.26 8.75
CA VAL A 274 25.58 -10.30 9.14
C VAL A 274 25.30 -9.70 10.53
N ILE A 275 24.07 -9.27 10.82
CA ILE A 275 23.71 -8.73 12.14
C ILE A 275 23.89 -9.78 13.24
N VAL A 276 23.42 -11.02 13.04
CA VAL A 276 23.58 -12.11 14.02
C VAL A 276 25.07 -12.46 14.23
N GLY A 277 25.86 -12.47 13.16
CA GLY A 277 27.31 -12.69 13.22
C GLY A 277 28.02 -11.59 14.03
N ILE A 278 27.75 -10.32 13.74
CA ILE A 278 28.31 -9.17 14.46
C ILE A 278 27.90 -9.20 15.94
N VAL A 279 26.62 -9.43 16.25
CA VAL A 279 26.14 -9.51 17.65
C VAL A 279 26.81 -10.67 18.39
N SER A 280 26.96 -11.83 17.77
CA SER A 280 27.65 -12.99 18.36
C SER A 280 29.13 -12.69 18.64
N VAL A 281 29.83 -12.06 17.70
CA VAL A 281 31.25 -11.67 17.87
C VAL A 281 31.41 -10.61 18.96
N VAL A 282 30.56 -9.57 18.99
CA VAL A 282 30.60 -8.52 20.03
C VAL A 282 30.29 -9.09 21.41
N LEU A 283 29.26 -9.96 21.53
CA LEU A 283 28.92 -10.61 22.80
C LEU A 283 30.07 -11.51 23.29
N PHE A 284 30.71 -12.26 22.39
CA PHE A 284 31.85 -13.10 22.72
C PHE A 284 33.08 -12.29 23.14
N LEU A 285 33.37 -11.17 22.48
CA LEU A 285 34.44 -10.24 22.88
C LEU A 285 34.17 -9.61 24.26
N VAL A 286 32.91 -9.27 24.56
CA VAL A 286 32.51 -8.81 25.91
C VAL A 286 32.72 -9.91 26.95
N ILE A 287 32.31 -11.16 26.66
CA ILE A 287 32.51 -12.30 27.57
C ILE A 287 34.02 -12.57 27.81
N LEU A 288 34.85 -12.56 26.75
CA LEU A 288 36.30 -12.65 26.91
C LEU A 288 36.85 -11.49 27.76
N SER A 289 36.36 -10.26 27.57
CA SER A 289 36.83 -9.12 28.37
C SER A 289 36.47 -9.23 29.85
N LEU A 290 35.33 -9.84 30.18
CA LEU A 290 34.93 -10.10 31.57
C LEU A 290 35.78 -11.21 32.22
N ILE A 291 36.00 -12.32 31.52
CA ILE A 291 36.88 -13.41 31.99
C ILE A 291 38.32 -12.90 32.20
N SER A 292 38.77 -11.94 31.39
CA SER A 292 40.11 -11.34 31.48
C SER A 292 40.30 -10.35 32.65
N VAL A 293 39.27 -10.12 33.48
CA VAL A 293 39.29 -9.16 34.60
C VAL A 293 39.25 -9.86 35.98
N GLU A 294 38.95 -11.16 36.04
CA GLU A 294 38.69 -11.88 37.29
C GLU A 294 39.94 -12.55 37.90
N GLU A 295 41.10 -12.48 37.23
CA GLU A 295 42.40 -12.68 37.89
C GLU A 295 42.85 -11.38 38.58
N GLU A 296 42.38 -11.16 39.82
CA GLU A 296 43.05 -10.22 40.72
C GLU A 296 44.49 -10.72 40.96
N PRO A 297 45.53 -9.92 40.65
CA PRO A 297 46.91 -10.37 40.83
C PRO A 297 47.24 -10.42 42.33
N GLU A 298 47.65 -11.60 42.82
CA GLU A 298 48.13 -11.77 44.20
C GLU A 298 49.15 -10.68 44.56
N GLU A 299 48.91 -9.96 45.66
CA GLU A 299 49.65 -8.74 46.00
C GLU A 299 51.17 -8.97 46.05
N GLY A 300 51.88 -8.42 45.06
CA GLY A 300 53.34 -8.23 45.11
C GLY A 300 54.18 -8.85 44.00
N LYS A 301 53.62 -9.46 42.94
CA LYS A 301 54.45 -10.02 41.84
C LYS A 301 54.02 -9.58 40.43
N VAL A 302 55.04 -9.12 39.68
CA VAL A 302 55.02 -8.76 38.25
C VAL A 302 54.05 -7.63 37.89
N ALA A 303 54.39 -6.42 38.33
CA ALA A 303 54.08 -5.24 37.53
C ALA A 303 54.80 -5.39 36.16
N VAL A 304 54.05 -5.67 35.10
CA VAL A 304 54.58 -5.77 33.73
C VAL A 304 55.19 -4.42 33.35
N ASP A 305 56.49 -4.39 33.05
CA ASP A 305 57.18 -3.15 32.63
C ASP A 305 56.41 -2.52 31.45
N PRO A 306 55.90 -1.27 31.58
CA PRO A 306 55.13 -0.62 30.52
C PRO A 306 55.97 -0.37 29.25
N ASN A 307 57.29 -0.39 29.34
CA ASN A 307 58.19 -0.29 28.17
C ASN A 307 58.38 -1.63 27.45
N SER A 308 58.02 -2.76 28.08
CA SER A 308 58.04 -4.07 27.41
C SER A 308 57.12 -4.07 26.18
N ARG A 309 57.38 -4.98 25.23
CA ARG A 309 56.50 -5.13 24.04
C ARG A 309 55.08 -5.57 24.44
N PHE A 310 54.93 -6.29 25.55
CA PHE A 310 53.65 -6.76 26.06
C PHE A 310 52.87 -5.64 26.77
N GLY A 311 53.53 -4.88 27.66
CA GLY A 311 52.93 -3.70 28.31
C GLY A 311 52.42 -2.66 27.30
N ARG A 312 53.20 -2.37 26.24
CA ARG A 312 52.76 -1.50 25.15
C ARG A 312 51.57 -2.06 24.34
N MET A 313 51.47 -3.37 24.19
CA MET A 313 50.34 -4.01 23.51
C MET A 313 49.05 -3.91 24.34
N ILE A 314 49.13 -4.15 25.66
CA ILE A 314 48.02 -3.99 26.60
C ILE A 314 47.55 -2.53 26.64
N ALA A 315 48.47 -1.57 26.75
CA ALA A 315 48.12 -0.14 26.78
C ALA A 315 47.41 0.31 25.48
N LEU A 316 47.87 -0.18 24.32
CA LEU A 316 47.26 0.14 23.03
C LEU A 316 45.89 -0.55 22.87
N GLN A 317 45.71 -1.76 23.39
CA GLN A 317 44.42 -2.45 23.46
C GLN A 317 43.42 -1.68 24.35
N GLN A 318 43.85 -1.19 25.52
CA GLN A 318 43.00 -0.39 26.41
C GLN A 318 42.56 0.94 25.77
N GLU A 319 43.47 1.68 25.12
CA GLU A 319 43.13 2.93 24.41
C GLU A 319 42.16 2.69 23.25
N LEU A 320 42.35 1.61 22.47
CA LEU A 320 41.37 1.22 21.43
C LEU A 320 40.01 0.86 22.04
N TRP A 321 39.97 0.19 23.19
CA TRP A 321 38.73 -0.17 23.89
C TRP A 321 37.99 1.07 24.42
N PHE A 322 38.69 2.05 25.00
CA PHE A 322 38.07 3.31 25.42
C PHE A 322 37.53 4.12 24.23
N ARG A 323 38.21 4.13 23.07
CA ARG A 323 37.69 4.75 21.84
C ARG A 323 36.44 4.03 21.32
N PHE A 324 36.45 2.70 21.31
CA PHE A 324 35.31 1.87 20.92
C PHE A 324 34.09 2.15 21.82
N ILE A 325 34.27 2.12 23.15
CA ILE A 325 33.21 2.42 24.13
C ILE A 325 32.64 3.84 23.96
N ARG A 326 33.48 4.87 23.80
CA ARG A 326 32.99 6.24 23.54
C ARG A 326 32.14 6.30 22.27
N THR A 327 32.62 5.70 21.19
CA THR A 327 31.93 5.67 19.89
C THR A 327 30.57 4.98 20.02
N PHE A 328 30.52 3.83 20.71
CA PHE A 328 29.27 3.10 20.97
C PHE A 328 28.34 3.79 21.98
N ARG A 329 28.84 4.69 22.86
CA ARG A 329 27.99 5.44 23.79
C ARG A 329 27.20 6.55 23.11
N ASP A 330 27.73 7.12 22.03
CA ASP A 330 27.08 8.20 21.28
C ASP A 330 26.14 7.67 20.17
N VAL A 331 26.33 6.42 19.74
CA VAL A 331 25.48 5.72 18.77
C VAL A 331 23.99 5.70 19.19
N PRO A 332 23.59 5.37 20.43
CA PRO A 332 22.21 5.49 20.90
C PRO A 332 21.59 6.88 20.72
N GLY A 333 22.37 7.96 20.85
CA GLY A 333 21.90 9.32 20.60
C GLY A 333 21.57 9.55 19.12
N ARG A 334 22.45 9.09 18.23
CA ARG A 334 22.25 9.15 16.77
C ARG A 334 21.10 8.25 16.30
N ILE A 335 21.00 7.03 16.84
CA ILE A 335 19.89 6.10 16.56
C ILE A 335 18.56 6.67 17.07
N LYS A 336 18.53 7.32 18.24
CA LYS A 336 17.31 7.97 18.73
C LYS A 336 16.87 9.10 17.79
N GLN A 337 17.80 9.94 17.33
CA GLN A 337 17.50 10.98 16.34
C GLN A 337 17.02 10.40 15.00
N PHE A 338 17.64 9.33 14.52
CA PHE A 338 17.25 8.66 13.26
C PHE A 338 15.87 7.99 13.37
N GLY A 339 15.60 7.30 14.49
CA GLY A 339 14.31 6.71 14.80
C GLY A 339 13.20 7.75 14.99
N GLN A 340 13.49 8.90 15.62
CA GLN A 340 12.53 10.00 15.73
C GLN A 340 12.22 10.65 14.38
N ARG A 341 13.18 10.69 13.43
CA ARG A 341 12.91 11.12 12.04
C ARG A 341 12.00 10.14 11.28
N GLN A 342 12.06 8.84 11.58
CA GLN A 342 11.23 7.83 10.90
C GLN A 342 9.85 7.62 11.54
N VAL A 343 9.74 7.60 12.87
CA VAL A 343 8.47 7.31 13.57
C VAL A 343 7.39 8.37 13.29
N ALA A 344 7.78 9.62 12.99
CA ALA A 344 6.85 10.68 12.61
C ALA A 344 6.21 10.50 11.21
N ILE A 345 6.69 9.55 10.40
CA ILE A 345 6.21 9.29 9.03
C ILE A 345 5.14 8.18 9.05
N TYR A 346 5.38 7.10 9.80
CA TYR A 346 4.65 5.83 9.65
C TYR A 346 3.21 5.75 10.21
N SER A 347 2.70 6.78 10.91
CA SER A 347 1.36 6.69 11.56
C SER A 347 0.18 7.03 10.66
N GLU A 348 0.40 7.70 9.52
CA GLU A 348 -0.65 8.09 8.56
C GLU A 348 -0.83 7.03 7.43
N ASP A 349 0.08 6.06 7.33
CA ASP A 349 0.26 5.18 6.14
C ASP A 349 -0.88 4.19 5.82
N ILE A 350 -1.79 3.89 6.75
CA ILE A 350 -2.80 2.83 6.53
C ILE A 350 -3.82 3.20 5.45
N GLN A 351 -4.20 4.48 5.36
CA GLN A 351 -5.10 4.97 4.30
C GLN A 351 -4.34 5.15 2.98
N ILE A 352 -3.10 5.65 3.05
CA ILE A 352 -2.17 5.82 1.93
C ILE A 352 -1.97 4.49 1.19
N GLY A 353 -1.66 3.42 1.93
CA GLY A 353 -1.46 2.08 1.36
C GLY A 353 -2.70 1.45 0.73
N LYS A 354 -3.91 1.92 1.06
CA LYS A 354 -5.13 1.58 0.31
C LYS A 354 -5.18 2.37 -1.01
N VAL A 355 -5.07 3.69 -0.97
CA VAL A 355 -5.13 4.53 -2.18
C VAL A 355 -4.06 4.12 -3.19
N ASP A 356 -2.81 3.90 -2.75
CA ASP A 356 -1.70 3.46 -3.60
C ASP A 356 -1.96 2.10 -4.29
N LYS A 357 -2.61 1.14 -3.60
CA LYS A 357 -3.01 -0.16 -4.20
C LYS A 357 -4.01 0.02 -5.34
N TYR A 358 -4.93 0.98 -5.21
CA TYR A 358 -6.05 1.18 -6.14
C TYR A 358 -5.85 2.36 -7.13
N ALA A 359 -4.71 3.05 -7.08
CA ALA A 359 -4.33 4.04 -8.10
C ALA A 359 -3.92 3.38 -9.43
N VAL A 360 -3.49 2.10 -9.41
CA VAL A 360 -2.99 1.39 -10.60
C VAL A 360 -4.10 0.63 -11.35
N LYS A 361 -5.18 0.23 -10.69
CA LYS A 361 -6.30 -0.50 -11.30
C LYS A 361 -7.46 0.45 -11.58
N LYS A 362 -8.00 0.47 -12.80
CA LYS A 362 -9.28 1.16 -13.08
C LYS A 362 -10.38 0.55 -12.20
N MET A 363 -11.22 1.40 -11.62
CA MET A 363 -12.39 1.02 -10.81
C MET A 363 -13.59 1.87 -11.21
N GLY A 364 -14.79 1.36 -11.01
CA GLY A 364 -16.03 1.92 -11.52
C GLY A 364 -16.92 0.83 -12.08
N LEU A 365 -18.08 1.25 -12.58
CA LEU A 365 -18.94 0.43 -13.41
C LEU A 365 -18.45 0.53 -14.87
N PHE A 366 -18.24 -0.59 -15.54
CA PHE A 366 -18.00 -0.64 -16.98
C PHE A 366 -19.24 -1.15 -17.70
N LEU A 367 -19.42 -0.68 -18.93
CA LEU A 367 -20.46 -1.11 -19.85
C LEU A 367 -19.78 -1.73 -21.07
N ASP A 368 -19.68 -3.05 -21.04
CA ASP A 368 -18.96 -3.87 -22.00
C ASP A 368 -19.93 -4.47 -23.05
N ASN A 369 -19.38 -5.00 -24.15
CA ASN A 369 -20.08 -5.83 -25.13
C ASN A 369 -21.37 -5.24 -25.76
N VAL A 370 -21.52 -3.90 -25.77
CA VAL A 370 -22.72 -3.23 -26.28
C VAL A 370 -22.94 -3.51 -27.77
N GLY A 371 -24.15 -3.95 -28.12
CA GLY A 371 -24.51 -4.30 -29.48
C GLY A 371 -26.02 -4.34 -29.72
N THR A 372 -26.43 -4.60 -30.96
CA THR A 372 -27.84 -4.80 -31.34
C THR A 372 -27.96 -6.03 -32.23
N ASP A 373 -29.07 -6.74 -32.08
CA ASP A 373 -29.43 -7.88 -32.93
C ASP A 373 -29.62 -7.48 -34.41
N SER A 374 -30.23 -6.31 -34.66
CA SER A 374 -30.64 -5.87 -35.99
C SER A 374 -30.34 -4.40 -36.25
N LYS A 375 -29.19 -4.12 -36.89
CA LYS A 375 -28.83 -2.76 -37.38
C LYS A 375 -29.80 -2.19 -38.43
N ARG A 376 -30.67 -3.03 -39.01
CA ARG A 376 -31.73 -2.65 -39.95
C ARG A 376 -32.99 -3.43 -39.60
N VAL A 377 -34.07 -2.72 -39.28
CA VAL A 377 -35.33 -3.30 -38.81
C VAL A 377 -36.42 -3.01 -39.84
N PHE A 378 -37.08 -4.06 -40.33
CA PHE A 378 -38.17 -3.97 -41.28
C PHE A 378 -39.50 -4.17 -40.55
N VAL A 379 -40.31 -3.11 -40.48
CA VAL A 379 -41.61 -3.13 -39.82
C VAL A 379 -42.67 -3.56 -40.84
N PRO A 380 -43.27 -4.75 -40.70
CA PRO A 380 -44.34 -5.19 -41.60
C PRO A 380 -45.61 -4.33 -41.42
N PRO A 381 -46.48 -4.21 -42.44
CA PRO A 381 -47.76 -3.54 -42.28
C PRO A 381 -48.60 -4.26 -41.23
N GLU A 382 -49.41 -3.51 -40.49
CA GLU A 382 -50.21 -4.06 -39.40
C GLU A 382 -51.24 -5.07 -39.93
N GLN A 383 -51.01 -6.34 -39.58
CA GLN A 383 -51.89 -7.47 -39.92
C GLN A 383 -52.17 -8.27 -38.64
N PRO A 384 -53.43 -8.68 -38.39
CA PRO A 384 -53.77 -9.43 -37.18
C PRO A 384 -53.02 -10.77 -37.15
N GLY A 385 -52.17 -10.96 -36.14
CA GLY A 385 -51.33 -12.14 -35.96
C GLY A 385 -49.92 -12.05 -36.56
N ARG A 386 -49.56 -11.00 -37.30
CA ARG A 386 -48.17 -10.78 -37.74
C ARG A 386 -47.40 -10.02 -36.65
N PHE A 387 -46.55 -10.74 -35.92
CA PHE A 387 -45.65 -10.16 -34.94
C PHE A 387 -44.58 -9.29 -35.65
N THR A 388 -44.18 -8.22 -34.98
CA THR A 388 -43.00 -7.43 -35.35
C THR A 388 -41.91 -7.74 -34.34
N GLU A 389 -40.72 -8.09 -34.80
CA GLU A 389 -39.57 -8.31 -33.91
C GLU A 389 -39.18 -6.97 -33.27
N PRO A 390 -39.04 -6.89 -31.94
CA PRO A 390 -38.61 -5.66 -31.28
C PRO A 390 -37.12 -5.43 -31.55
N ILE A 391 -36.69 -4.18 -31.51
CA ILE A 391 -35.25 -3.85 -31.54
C ILE A 391 -34.67 -4.25 -30.18
N LEU A 392 -33.70 -5.16 -30.17
CA LEU A 392 -32.94 -5.49 -28.97
C LEU A 392 -31.54 -4.88 -29.06
N VAL A 393 -31.26 -3.96 -28.14
CA VAL A 393 -29.90 -3.52 -27.84
C VAL A 393 -29.49 -4.18 -26.54
N TYR A 394 -28.32 -4.82 -26.51
CA TYR A 394 -27.81 -5.57 -25.36
C TYR A 394 -26.43 -5.03 -24.94
N GLY A 395 -26.02 -5.35 -23.72
CA GLY A 395 -24.69 -5.05 -23.18
C GLY A 395 -24.45 -5.79 -21.87
N GLU A 396 -23.25 -5.68 -21.31
CA GLU A 396 -22.82 -6.36 -20.09
C GLU A 396 -22.30 -5.32 -19.09
N LEU A 397 -22.81 -5.31 -17.85
CA LEU A 397 -22.34 -4.40 -16.81
C LEU A 397 -21.44 -5.13 -15.82
N SER A 398 -20.22 -4.63 -15.63
CA SER A 398 -19.23 -5.17 -14.68
C SER A 398 -18.79 -4.12 -13.65
N LEU A 399 -18.58 -4.50 -12.38
CA LEU A 399 -18.24 -3.57 -11.29
C LEU A 399 -16.89 -3.89 -10.63
N GLU A 400 -15.94 -2.98 -10.79
CA GLU A 400 -14.67 -3.00 -10.06
C GLU A 400 -14.64 -1.93 -8.96
N GLY A 401 -14.21 -2.32 -7.76
CA GLY A 401 -14.25 -1.45 -6.58
C GLY A 401 -13.36 -1.94 -5.46
N PHE A 402 -13.59 -1.42 -4.26
CA PHE A 402 -12.86 -1.81 -3.06
C PHE A 402 -13.49 -3.04 -2.41
N GLU A 403 -12.69 -3.92 -1.81
CA GLU A 403 -13.16 -5.03 -0.97
C GLU A 403 -14.10 -4.55 0.17
N ASP A 404 -13.93 -3.30 0.65
CA ASP A 404 -14.76 -2.66 1.68
C ASP A 404 -15.73 -1.59 1.11
N SER A 405 -16.02 -1.58 -0.20
CA SER A 405 -16.82 -0.49 -0.81
C SER A 405 -18.29 -0.49 -0.36
N ALA A 406 -18.87 0.71 -0.22
CA ALA A 406 -20.32 0.84 -0.14
C ALA A 406 -20.98 0.33 -1.45
N PRO A 407 -22.19 -0.25 -1.40
CA PRO A 407 -22.88 -0.72 -2.61
C PRO A 407 -23.13 0.39 -3.62
N VAL A 408 -23.05 0.04 -4.90
CA VAL A 408 -23.28 0.94 -6.03
C VAL A 408 -24.70 0.74 -6.50
N ASN A 409 -25.55 1.77 -6.30
CA ASN A 409 -26.86 1.82 -6.93
C ASN A 409 -26.64 2.18 -8.41
N VAL A 410 -27.12 1.32 -9.30
CA VAL A 410 -27.08 1.50 -10.75
C VAL A 410 -28.50 1.80 -11.22
N ARG A 411 -28.64 2.79 -12.10
CA ARG A 411 -29.88 3.12 -12.80
C ARG A 411 -29.62 3.22 -14.30
N ILE A 412 -30.44 2.56 -15.08
CA ILE A 412 -30.32 2.49 -16.54
C ILE A 412 -31.56 3.14 -17.15
N THR A 413 -31.36 4.03 -18.12
CA THR A 413 -32.42 4.51 -19.00
C THR A 413 -32.03 4.30 -20.45
N CYS A 414 -32.99 3.93 -21.29
CA CYS A 414 -32.75 3.73 -22.72
C CYS A 414 -33.83 4.40 -23.56
N HIS A 415 -33.43 4.99 -24.69
CA HIS A 415 -34.35 5.60 -25.64
C HIS A 415 -33.78 5.63 -27.07
N ALA A 416 -34.65 5.60 -28.07
CA ALA A 416 -34.30 5.95 -29.44
C ALA A 416 -34.37 7.47 -29.60
N GLU A 417 -33.29 8.10 -30.08
CA GLU A 417 -33.23 9.52 -30.44
C GLU A 417 -33.13 9.71 -31.96
N ASN A 418 -33.89 10.69 -32.47
CA ASN A 418 -33.88 11.16 -33.86
C ASN A 418 -34.37 12.63 -33.89
N LEU A 419 -34.20 13.32 -35.02
CA LEU A 419 -34.59 14.72 -35.25
C LEU A 419 -36.08 15.03 -34.95
N THR A 420 -36.93 14.00 -34.88
CA THR A 420 -38.37 14.11 -34.59
C THR A 420 -38.74 13.96 -33.12
N GLY A 421 -37.78 13.60 -32.24
CA GLY A 421 -37.99 13.37 -30.80
C GLY A 421 -37.53 11.99 -30.33
N ASN A 422 -37.75 11.72 -29.05
CA ASN A 422 -37.16 10.59 -28.33
C ASN A 422 -38.25 9.59 -27.90
N VAL A 423 -38.01 8.29 -28.07
CA VAL A 423 -38.95 7.20 -27.74
C VAL A 423 -38.30 6.24 -26.75
N SER A 424 -38.86 6.13 -25.54
CA SER A 424 -38.30 5.32 -24.46
C SER A 424 -38.36 3.82 -24.73
N GLY A 425 -37.28 3.10 -24.42
CA GLY A 425 -37.23 1.64 -24.43
C GLY A 425 -37.56 1.01 -23.08
N LEU A 426 -37.92 -0.27 -23.09
CA LEU A 426 -38.05 -1.09 -21.89
C LEU A 426 -36.69 -1.71 -21.53
N VAL A 427 -36.13 -1.32 -20.39
CA VAL A 427 -34.91 -1.92 -19.83
C VAL A 427 -35.22 -3.28 -19.20
N ARG A 428 -34.24 -4.19 -19.24
CA ARG A 428 -34.20 -5.49 -18.56
C ARG A 428 -32.82 -5.72 -17.95
N PRO A 429 -32.70 -6.40 -16.79
CA PRO A 429 -33.79 -7.03 -16.02
C PRO A 429 -34.73 -6.01 -15.36
N ASP A 430 -34.18 -4.97 -14.71
CA ASP A 430 -34.90 -3.87 -14.06
C ASP A 430 -34.21 -2.53 -14.40
N ASP A 431 -34.92 -1.39 -14.27
CA ASP A 431 -34.35 -0.06 -14.56
C ASP A 431 -33.38 0.44 -13.48
N SER A 432 -33.39 -0.18 -12.30
CA SER A 432 -32.60 0.21 -11.15
C SER A 432 -32.33 -0.98 -10.22
N PHE A 433 -31.06 -1.14 -9.81
CA PHE A 433 -30.60 -2.23 -8.95
C PHE A 433 -29.32 -1.82 -8.20
N VAL A 434 -28.76 -2.75 -7.41
CA VAL A 434 -27.57 -2.51 -6.59
C VAL A 434 -26.54 -3.59 -6.88
N MET A 435 -25.30 -3.18 -7.12
CA MET A 435 -24.13 -4.05 -7.30
C MET A 435 -23.12 -3.85 -6.17
N VAL A 436 -22.38 -4.91 -5.86
CA VAL A 436 -21.28 -4.97 -4.89
C VAL A 436 -20.02 -5.48 -5.59
N HIS A 437 -18.84 -5.05 -5.15
CA HIS A 437 -17.59 -5.50 -5.76
C HIS A 437 -17.43 -7.03 -5.63
N GLY A 438 -17.22 -7.70 -6.77
CA GLY A 438 -17.11 -9.15 -6.86
C GLY A 438 -18.40 -9.87 -7.25
N ASP A 439 -19.51 -9.15 -7.45
CA ASP A 439 -20.68 -9.68 -8.16
C ASP A 439 -20.31 -10.07 -9.61
N PRO A 440 -20.94 -11.10 -10.19
CA PRO A 440 -20.75 -11.43 -11.60
C PRO A 440 -21.28 -10.31 -12.50
N PRO A 441 -20.78 -10.18 -13.75
CA PRO A 441 -21.35 -9.26 -14.72
C PRO A 441 -22.85 -9.52 -14.97
N ILE A 442 -23.58 -8.45 -15.26
CA ILE A 442 -25.04 -8.47 -15.45
C ILE A 442 -25.35 -8.15 -16.91
N ASP A 443 -25.96 -9.11 -17.62
CA ASP A 443 -26.54 -8.87 -18.94
C ASP A 443 -27.67 -7.83 -18.84
N ILE A 444 -27.56 -6.75 -19.61
CA ILE A 444 -28.61 -5.73 -19.73
C ILE A 444 -29.20 -5.74 -21.15
N GLY A 445 -30.49 -5.44 -21.24
CA GLY A 445 -31.21 -5.39 -22.51
C GLY A 445 -32.17 -4.21 -22.58
N CYS A 446 -32.06 -3.40 -23.62
CA CYS A 446 -33.05 -2.40 -23.99
C CYS A 446 -33.90 -2.94 -25.15
N VAL A 447 -35.22 -2.96 -24.93
CA VAL A 447 -36.21 -3.45 -25.89
C VAL A 447 -37.06 -2.28 -26.37
N ILE A 448 -37.00 -1.97 -27.67
CA ILE A 448 -37.77 -0.89 -28.29
C ILE A 448 -38.73 -1.48 -29.33
N ASN A 449 -40.00 -1.08 -29.29
CA ASN A 449 -40.99 -1.46 -30.29
C ASN A 449 -40.80 -0.59 -31.54
N PRO A 450 -40.40 -1.15 -32.70
CA PRO A 450 -40.12 -0.34 -33.88
C PRO A 450 -41.39 0.24 -34.54
N ARG A 451 -42.60 -0.17 -34.14
CA ARG A 451 -43.85 0.47 -34.56
C ARG A 451 -44.06 1.87 -33.96
N ASP A 452 -43.39 2.16 -32.85
CA ASP A 452 -43.44 3.47 -32.19
C ASP A 452 -42.40 4.45 -32.80
N LEU A 453 -41.63 3.99 -33.78
CA LEU A 453 -40.63 4.76 -34.54
C LEU A 453 -41.15 5.02 -35.97
N SER A 454 -40.76 6.13 -36.59
CA SER A 454 -41.02 6.41 -38.01
C SER A 454 -39.85 5.94 -38.91
N ASP A 455 -40.05 5.87 -40.24
CA ASP A 455 -38.98 5.61 -41.22
C ASP A 455 -37.77 6.53 -40.99
N GLY A 456 -36.58 5.98 -40.73
CA GLY A 456 -35.40 6.80 -40.47
C GLY A 456 -34.18 6.09 -39.90
N GLN A 457 -33.20 6.89 -39.48
CA GLN A 457 -32.06 6.47 -38.67
C GLN A 457 -32.26 6.97 -37.24
N TYR A 458 -31.92 6.13 -36.27
CA TYR A 458 -32.01 6.42 -34.84
C TYR A 458 -30.67 6.13 -34.19
N MET A 459 -30.31 6.92 -33.18
CA MET A 459 -29.32 6.52 -32.19
C MET A 459 -30.08 5.93 -31.01
N ILE A 460 -29.85 4.66 -30.68
CA ILE A 460 -30.34 4.10 -29.42
C ILE A 460 -29.34 4.48 -28.34
N VAL A 461 -29.79 5.33 -27.42
CA VAL A 461 -29.00 5.84 -26.31
C VAL A 461 -29.24 4.92 -25.11
N ILE A 462 -28.16 4.39 -24.52
CA ILE A 462 -28.18 3.73 -23.22
C ILE A 462 -27.42 4.62 -22.25
N ASP A 463 -28.15 5.25 -21.32
CA ASP A 463 -27.58 6.03 -20.23
C ASP A 463 -27.52 5.18 -18.96
N VAL A 464 -26.35 5.07 -18.33
CA VAL A 464 -26.14 4.32 -17.09
C VAL A 464 -25.60 5.25 -16.01
N ALA A 465 -26.47 5.60 -15.07
CA ALA A 465 -26.15 6.46 -13.93
C ALA A 465 -25.86 5.61 -12.68
N PHE A 466 -24.74 5.85 -12.00
CA PHE A 466 -24.35 5.10 -10.80
C PHE A 466 -23.63 5.97 -9.77
N ASN A 467 -23.76 5.67 -8.47
CA ASN A 467 -23.00 6.36 -7.43
C ASN A 467 -21.59 5.76 -7.28
N PHE A 468 -20.56 6.60 -7.28
CA PHE A 468 -19.17 6.20 -7.04
C PHE A 468 -18.48 7.10 -6.01
N LYS A 469 -17.34 6.66 -5.48
CA LYS A 469 -16.51 7.43 -4.54
C LYS A 469 -15.06 7.42 -4.99
N THR A 470 -14.49 8.59 -5.29
CA THR A 470 -13.04 8.77 -5.45
C THR A 470 -12.44 9.24 -4.13
N GLU A 471 -11.35 8.60 -3.71
CA GLU A 471 -10.48 9.07 -2.62
C GLU A 471 -9.12 9.49 -3.17
N ALA A 472 -8.52 10.53 -2.61
CA ALA A 472 -7.24 11.08 -3.03
C ALA A 472 -6.44 11.60 -1.84
N TYR A 473 -5.11 11.63 -1.98
CA TYR A 473 -4.24 12.33 -1.04
C TYR A 473 -3.07 13.03 -1.75
N MET A 474 -2.52 14.06 -1.11
CA MET A 474 -1.26 14.70 -1.51
C MET A 474 -0.33 14.82 -0.31
N ARG A 475 0.97 14.52 -0.52
CA ARG A 475 2.03 14.73 0.46
C ARG A 475 2.49 16.19 0.41
N GLY A 476 2.24 16.93 1.49
CA GLY A 476 2.80 18.25 1.71
C GLY A 476 4.07 18.19 2.58
N TYR A 477 5.09 18.95 2.18
CA TYR A 477 6.29 19.16 2.98
C TYR A 477 6.19 20.51 3.68
N PHE A 478 6.28 20.53 5.00
CA PHE A 478 6.10 21.72 5.84
C PHE A 478 7.40 22.04 6.58
N MET A 479 7.82 23.30 6.56
CA MET A 479 9.06 23.76 7.21
C MET A 479 8.87 25.13 7.87
N GLU A 480 9.49 25.34 9.04
CA GLU A 480 9.52 26.64 9.70
C GLU A 480 10.05 27.74 8.76
N GLN A 481 9.33 28.85 8.63
CA GLN A 481 9.63 29.91 7.67
C GLN A 481 11.01 30.54 7.88
N THR A 482 11.49 30.63 9.13
CA THR A 482 12.83 31.15 9.45
C THR A 482 13.93 30.26 8.85
N ARG A 483 13.75 28.94 8.97
CA ARG A 483 14.63 27.88 8.47
C ARG A 483 14.61 27.82 6.95
N LEU A 484 13.42 27.89 6.34
CA LEU A 484 13.30 27.92 4.88
C LEU A 484 14.02 29.14 4.29
N ARG A 485 13.88 30.33 4.90
CA ARG A 485 14.62 31.54 4.53
C ARG A 485 16.14 31.38 4.68
N ALA A 486 16.64 30.54 5.60
CA ALA A 486 18.07 30.25 5.71
C ALA A 486 18.55 29.42 4.51
N TYR A 487 17.89 28.30 4.19
CA TYR A 487 18.18 27.50 2.99
C TYR A 487 18.14 28.33 1.70
N THR A 488 17.14 29.22 1.54
CA THR A 488 17.06 30.13 0.38
C THR A 488 18.26 31.09 0.28
N ARG A 489 18.78 31.59 1.41
CA ARG A 489 19.97 32.47 1.44
C ARG A 489 21.25 31.72 1.09
N GLU A 490 21.36 30.48 1.55
CA GLU A 490 22.48 29.58 1.28
C GLU A 490 22.44 29.00 -0.15
N LYS A 491 21.31 29.16 -0.86
CA LYS A 491 20.99 28.55 -2.17
C LYS A 491 20.98 27.02 -2.14
N THR A 492 20.75 26.44 -0.96
CA THR A 492 20.63 24.99 -0.74
C THR A 492 19.16 24.58 -0.87
N ASP A 493 18.88 23.52 -1.62
CA ASP A 493 17.53 22.95 -1.70
C ASP A 493 17.21 22.18 -0.41
N PRO A 494 16.18 22.58 0.37
CA PRO A 494 15.81 21.91 1.61
C PRO A 494 15.34 20.46 1.38
N LEU A 495 14.66 20.16 0.28
CA LEU A 495 14.15 18.80 0.02
C LEU A 495 15.32 17.86 -0.27
N ALA A 496 16.32 18.32 -1.02
CA ALA A 496 17.55 17.57 -1.27
C ALA A 496 18.36 17.32 0.02
N GLU A 497 18.52 18.32 0.89
CA GLU A 497 19.23 18.19 2.17
C GLU A 497 18.55 17.17 3.12
N PHE A 498 17.22 17.07 3.08
CA PHE A 498 16.48 16.04 3.82
C PHE A 498 16.40 14.68 3.10
N GLY A 499 17.02 14.52 1.93
CA GLY A 499 17.05 13.27 1.17
C GLY A 499 15.72 12.92 0.49
N ILE A 500 14.84 13.90 0.29
CA ILE A 500 13.55 13.72 -0.35
C ILE A 500 13.76 13.73 -1.87
N SER A 501 13.51 12.59 -2.51
CA SER A 501 13.64 12.43 -3.97
C SER A 501 12.48 13.04 -4.75
N ASP A 502 11.28 13.04 -4.16
CA ASP A 502 10.06 13.58 -4.75
C ASP A 502 9.92 15.08 -4.41
N LYS A 503 10.16 15.94 -5.41
CA LYS A 503 10.16 17.40 -5.22
C LYS A 503 8.89 18.09 -5.73
N ASP A 504 8.07 17.36 -6.49
CA ASP A 504 6.80 17.80 -7.06
C ASP A 504 5.75 16.70 -6.81
N PRO A 505 5.45 16.37 -5.54
CA PRO A 505 4.54 15.29 -5.17
C PRO A 505 3.15 15.57 -5.72
N LYS A 506 2.75 14.76 -6.71
CA LYS A 506 1.43 14.82 -7.31
C LYS A 506 0.41 14.15 -6.38
N ALA A 507 -0.84 14.60 -6.45
CA ALA A 507 -1.92 13.92 -5.76
C ALA A 507 -2.10 12.50 -6.32
N VAL A 508 -2.16 11.51 -5.44
CA VAL A 508 -2.47 10.13 -5.79
C VAL A 508 -3.93 9.89 -5.46
N PHE A 509 -4.69 9.37 -6.41
CA PHE A 509 -6.11 9.11 -6.26
C PHE A 509 -6.47 7.70 -6.71
N THR A 510 -7.56 7.17 -6.16
CA THR A 510 -8.14 5.87 -6.56
C THR A 510 -8.70 6.01 -7.96
N SER A 511 -8.35 5.11 -8.89
CA SER A 511 -8.59 5.30 -10.33
C SER A 511 -10.03 5.02 -10.78
N GLY A 512 -10.95 5.83 -10.25
CA GLY A 512 -12.37 5.91 -10.61
C GLY A 512 -12.63 6.67 -11.92
N PRO A 513 -13.91 6.90 -12.27
CA PRO A 513 -14.30 7.73 -13.42
C PRO A 513 -13.86 9.19 -13.32
N VAL A 514 -13.86 9.75 -12.11
CA VAL A 514 -13.48 11.15 -11.84
C VAL A 514 -12.20 11.20 -11.01
N GLY A 515 -11.22 11.94 -11.51
CA GLY A 515 -9.95 12.23 -10.84
C GLY A 515 -10.06 13.39 -9.86
N ILE A 516 -9.23 13.35 -8.81
CA ILE A 516 -9.12 14.44 -7.82
C ILE A 516 -7.64 14.83 -7.71
N GLY A 517 -7.27 15.92 -8.38
CA GLY A 517 -5.99 16.59 -8.20
C GLY A 517 -5.99 17.47 -6.96
N VAL A 518 -4.87 17.51 -6.23
CA VAL A 518 -4.66 18.39 -5.06
C VAL A 518 -3.30 19.08 -5.22
N GLY A 519 -3.19 20.35 -4.84
CA GLY A 519 -1.97 21.13 -4.98
C GLY A 519 -1.82 22.22 -3.91
N LEU A 520 -0.60 22.35 -3.36
CA LEU A 520 -0.25 23.27 -2.27
C LEU A 520 0.49 24.54 -2.70
N GLY A 521 0.82 24.67 -3.98
CA GLY A 521 1.71 25.73 -4.47
C GLY A 521 3.17 25.33 -4.36
N SER A 522 4.04 26.24 -3.93
CA SER A 522 5.47 26.01 -3.78
C SER A 522 5.80 25.14 -2.56
N LEU A 523 6.63 24.12 -2.75
CA LEU A 523 7.12 23.24 -1.68
C LEU A 523 8.60 23.52 -1.35
N PRO A 524 9.03 23.35 -0.08
CA PRO A 524 8.19 23.10 1.10
C PRO A 524 7.36 24.34 1.49
N VAL A 525 6.19 24.09 2.07
CA VAL A 525 5.28 25.12 2.61
C VAL A 525 5.95 25.81 3.81
N PRO A 526 6.05 27.16 3.83
CA PRO A 526 6.51 27.89 4.99
C PRO A 526 5.45 27.87 6.11
N VAL A 527 5.87 27.55 7.32
CA VAL A 527 5.03 27.54 8.53
C VAL A 527 5.55 28.58 9.52
N ALA A 528 4.64 29.36 10.10
CA ALA A 528 4.88 30.26 11.24
C ALA A 528 3.59 30.41 12.04
N GLU A 529 3.70 30.78 13.31
CA GLU A 529 2.55 31.10 14.16
C GLU A 529 1.79 32.33 13.63
N ASP A 530 0.47 32.35 13.79
CA ASP A 530 -0.47 33.38 13.31
C ASP A 530 -0.35 33.75 11.81
N MET A 531 0.20 32.85 10.99
CA MET A 531 0.37 33.05 9.55
C MET A 531 -0.72 32.34 8.74
N HIS A 532 -1.14 32.97 7.63
CA HIS A 532 -1.95 32.30 6.62
C HIS A 532 -1.24 31.04 6.12
N GLY A 533 -1.95 29.91 6.15
CA GLY A 533 -1.47 28.63 5.66
C GLY A 533 -1.50 28.56 4.12
N PRO A 534 -1.14 27.40 3.54
CA PRO A 534 -1.19 27.21 2.10
C PRO A 534 -2.63 27.31 1.58
N THR A 535 -2.83 27.95 0.43
CA THR A 535 -4.08 27.79 -0.33
C THR A 535 -4.10 26.40 -0.96
N VAL A 536 -4.85 25.48 -0.36
CA VAL A 536 -5.08 24.15 -0.92
C VAL A 536 -5.97 24.29 -2.15
N LYS A 537 -5.45 23.94 -3.32
CA LYS A 537 -6.22 23.82 -4.56
C LYS A 537 -6.65 22.37 -4.70
N ILE A 538 -7.93 22.13 -4.93
CA ILE A 538 -8.45 20.81 -5.30
C ILE A 538 -9.08 20.96 -6.68
N THR A 539 -8.70 20.12 -7.63
CA THR A 539 -9.30 20.06 -8.97
C THR A 539 -10.02 18.73 -9.12
N VAL A 540 -11.29 18.78 -9.48
CA VAL A 540 -12.09 17.63 -9.90
C VAL A 540 -12.09 17.63 -11.43
N GLU A 541 -11.82 16.47 -12.04
CA GLU A 541 -11.64 16.31 -13.48
C GLU A 541 -12.24 14.97 -13.94
N ASP A 542 -13.01 14.98 -15.03
CA ASP A 542 -13.56 13.77 -15.63
C ASP A 542 -12.48 13.04 -16.44
N LEU A 543 -12.29 11.74 -16.20
CA LEU A 543 -11.19 10.96 -16.80
C LEU A 543 -11.68 9.89 -17.79
N TRP A 544 -12.99 9.66 -17.88
CA TRP A 544 -13.61 8.62 -18.70
C TRP A 544 -14.56 9.25 -19.72
N GLU A 545 -15.11 8.46 -20.63
CA GLU A 545 -15.94 8.95 -21.76
C GLU A 545 -17.41 9.26 -21.37
N GLY A 546 -17.71 9.29 -20.07
CA GLY A 546 -19.02 9.64 -19.52
C GLY A 546 -19.12 11.11 -19.10
N ARG A 547 -19.96 11.37 -18.09
CA ARG A 547 -20.16 12.70 -17.49
C ARG A 547 -20.42 12.60 -15.98
N LEU A 548 -19.62 13.30 -15.19
CA LEU A 548 -19.91 13.63 -13.79
C LEU A 548 -21.29 14.29 -13.66
N GLY A 549 -22.17 13.66 -12.88
CA GLY A 549 -23.48 14.16 -12.50
C GLY A 549 -23.44 14.96 -11.20
N ASN A 550 -24.33 14.65 -10.27
CA ASN A 550 -24.40 15.32 -8.97
C ASN A 550 -23.25 14.86 -8.06
N VAL A 551 -22.50 15.78 -7.47
CA VAL A 551 -21.61 15.46 -6.33
C VAL A 551 -22.47 15.43 -5.06
N GLU A 552 -22.62 14.26 -4.46
CA GLU A 552 -23.50 14.02 -3.31
C GLU A 552 -22.85 14.45 -1.99
N SER A 553 -21.55 14.26 -1.86
CA SER A 553 -20.76 14.74 -0.74
C SER A 553 -19.31 14.99 -1.16
N PHE A 554 -18.69 16.00 -0.57
CA PHE A 554 -17.30 16.37 -0.80
C PHE A 554 -16.67 16.68 0.55
N SER A 555 -15.63 15.96 0.93
CA SER A 555 -14.92 16.16 2.19
C SER A 555 -13.42 16.19 1.98
N PHE A 556 -12.73 16.91 2.86
CA PHE A 556 -11.28 16.95 2.90
C PHE A 556 -10.80 17.01 4.34
N LYS A 557 -9.61 16.45 4.57
CA LYS A 557 -9.00 16.28 5.89
C LYS A 557 -7.62 16.92 5.85
N LEU A 558 -7.46 17.99 6.60
CA LEU A 558 -6.20 18.72 6.76
C LEU A 558 -5.40 18.13 7.95
N PRO A 559 -4.06 18.18 7.91
CA PRO A 559 -3.24 17.78 9.05
C PRO A 559 -3.48 18.70 10.27
N PRO A 560 -3.28 18.19 11.49
CA PRO A 560 -3.44 18.98 12.72
C PRO A 560 -2.52 20.21 12.72
N GLY A 561 -3.01 21.30 13.29
CA GLY A 561 -2.33 22.62 13.26
C GLY A 561 -2.64 23.48 12.04
N LEU A 562 -3.28 22.95 10.99
CA LEU A 562 -3.97 23.75 9.97
C LEU A 562 -5.47 23.84 10.26
N ALA A 563 -6.07 25.00 9.97
CA ALA A 563 -7.52 25.19 9.94
C ALA A 563 -7.97 25.83 8.62
N VAL A 564 -9.21 25.60 8.22
CA VAL A 564 -9.85 26.33 7.12
C VAL A 564 -10.13 27.78 7.56
N THR A 565 -10.08 28.73 6.62
CA THR A 565 -10.58 30.10 6.84
C THR A 565 -11.65 30.50 5.84
N ALA A 566 -11.44 30.18 4.56
CA ALA A 566 -12.39 30.50 3.49
C ALA A 566 -12.32 29.50 2.34
N ILE A 567 -13.45 29.25 1.69
CA ILE A 567 -13.57 28.41 0.50
C ILE A 567 -14.10 29.29 -0.64
N GLU A 568 -13.38 29.37 -1.75
CA GLU A 568 -13.60 30.35 -2.83
C GLU A 568 -13.73 31.80 -2.31
N GLY A 569 -12.95 32.15 -1.28
CA GLY A 569 -12.98 33.48 -0.65
C GLY A 569 -14.19 33.76 0.25
N LYS A 570 -15.07 32.79 0.50
CA LYS A 570 -16.18 32.88 1.45
C LYS A 570 -15.84 32.15 2.74
N ASN A 571 -16.01 32.80 3.90
CA ASN A 571 -15.89 32.13 5.20
C ASN A 571 -16.98 31.04 5.31
N ARG A 572 -16.62 29.86 5.84
CA ARG A 572 -17.51 28.69 5.90
C ARG A 572 -17.68 28.17 7.34
N PRO A 573 -18.56 28.79 8.14
CA PRO A 573 -18.80 28.37 9.51
C PRO A 573 -19.33 26.93 9.54
N GLY A 574 -18.57 26.04 10.16
CA GLY A 574 -18.87 24.59 10.24
C GLY A 574 -17.61 23.73 10.20
N CYS A 575 -16.61 24.12 9.40
CA CYS A 575 -15.33 23.40 9.36
C CYS A 575 -14.36 23.86 10.46
N ASP A 576 -14.38 25.16 10.79
CA ASP A 576 -13.50 25.78 11.80
C ASP A 576 -13.64 25.12 13.19
N SER A 577 -14.86 24.72 13.56
CA SER A 577 -15.19 24.16 14.89
C SER A 577 -14.70 22.72 15.13
N ALA A 578 -14.22 22.03 14.09
CA ALA A 578 -13.67 20.67 14.19
C ALA A 578 -12.13 20.64 14.14
N CYS A 579 -11.47 21.77 13.88
CA CYS A 579 -10.01 21.85 13.79
C CYS A 579 -9.38 21.91 15.20
N GLY A 580 -9.21 20.74 15.82
CA GLY A 580 -8.45 20.60 17.08
C GLY A 580 -6.95 20.88 16.89
N THR A 581 -6.23 21.15 17.99
CA THR A 581 -4.77 21.24 17.95
C THR A 581 -4.12 19.86 17.79
N SER A 582 -4.71 18.80 18.36
CA SER A 582 -4.21 17.42 18.29
C SER A 582 -4.68 16.61 17.07
N ASP A 583 -5.87 16.91 16.56
CA ASP A 583 -6.62 16.02 15.66
C ASP A 583 -6.73 16.61 14.25
N PRO A 584 -6.72 15.78 13.18
CA PRO A 584 -6.78 16.27 11.81
C PRO A 584 -8.15 16.92 11.53
N CYS A 585 -8.14 18.11 10.94
CA CYS A 585 -9.38 18.86 10.71
C CYS A 585 -10.14 18.29 9.51
N ILE A 586 -11.29 17.66 9.76
CA ILE A 586 -12.18 17.10 8.73
C ILE A 586 -13.26 18.13 8.39
N CYS A 587 -13.25 18.64 7.17
CA CYS A 587 -14.27 19.52 6.62
C CYS A 587 -15.13 18.74 5.62
N ALA A 588 -16.44 18.68 5.84
CA ALA A 588 -17.40 18.06 4.93
C ALA A 588 -18.39 19.12 4.43
N LEU A 589 -18.48 19.28 3.11
CA LEU A 589 -19.38 20.23 2.47
C LEU A 589 -20.78 19.61 2.34
N GLN A 590 -21.80 20.42 2.62
CA GLN A 590 -23.21 20.04 2.40
C GLN A 590 -23.57 20.17 0.92
N ARG A 591 -24.66 19.52 0.49
CA ARG A 591 -25.11 19.54 -0.90
C ARG A 591 -25.30 20.96 -1.45
N ASP A 592 -26.02 21.81 -0.73
CA ASP A 592 -26.25 23.22 -1.09
C ASP A 592 -24.93 23.99 -1.31
N ASP A 593 -23.88 23.62 -0.56
CA ASP A 593 -22.56 24.24 -0.67
C ASP A 593 -21.82 23.75 -1.90
N ILE A 594 -21.87 22.44 -2.18
CA ILE A 594 -21.33 21.79 -3.37
C ILE A 594 -21.99 22.38 -4.62
N ASP A 595 -23.33 22.41 -4.68
CA ASP A 595 -24.08 23.01 -5.79
C ASP A 595 -23.68 24.50 -5.97
N SER A 596 -23.52 25.27 -4.88
CA SER A 596 -23.05 26.67 -4.95
C SER A 596 -21.62 26.87 -5.49
N LEU A 597 -20.80 25.81 -5.51
CA LEU A 597 -19.39 25.82 -5.91
C LEU A 597 -19.19 25.25 -7.32
N PHE A 598 -19.92 24.20 -7.68
CA PHE A 598 -19.79 23.50 -8.97
C PHE A 598 -20.78 23.99 -10.04
N SER A 599 -22.05 24.27 -9.69
CA SER A 599 -23.08 24.70 -10.67
C SER A 599 -22.85 26.10 -11.28
N LYS A 600 -21.78 26.81 -10.89
CA LYS A 600 -21.34 28.09 -11.48
C LYS A 600 -20.05 28.02 -12.31
N LYS A 601 -19.49 26.82 -12.51
CA LYS A 601 -18.24 26.60 -13.28
C LYS A 601 -18.36 25.58 -14.41
N GLN A 602 -19.53 24.97 -14.60
CA GLN A 602 -19.80 24.11 -15.76
C GLN A 602 -19.82 24.93 -17.06
N GLU A 603 -18.71 24.95 -17.78
CA GLU A 603 -18.66 25.22 -19.23
C GLU A 603 -17.30 24.82 -19.85
N ILE A 604 -16.19 24.87 -19.09
CA ILE A 604 -14.85 24.54 -19.60
C ILE A 604 -14.50 23.07 -19.27
N ALA A 605 -14.81 22.18 -20.22
CA ALA A 605 -14.22 20.84 -20.36
C ALA A 605 -14.26 19.91 -19.12
N GLY A 606 -15.30 19.99 -18.28
CA GLY A 606 -15.47 19.08 -17.12
C GLY A 606 -14.53 19.32 -15.93
N ILE A 607 -13.61 20.29 -16.01
CA ILE A 607 -12.63 20.57 -14.96
C ILE A 607 -13.19 21.62 -13.98
N SER A 608 -13.19 21.31 -12.68
CA SER A 608 -13.63 22.21 -11.62
C SER A 608 -12.61 22.34 -10.49
N THR A 609 -11.94 23.50 -10.41
CA THR A 609 -11.02 23.82 -9.31
C THR A 609 -11.69 24.59 -8.19
N LEU A 610 -11.51 24.07 -6.97
CA LEU A 610 -11.83 24.65 -5.67
C LEU A 610 -10.55 25.20 -5.01
N ARG A 611 -10.65 26.36 -4.35
CA ARG A 611 -9.57 26.98 -3.57
C ARG A 611 -10.00 27.10 -2.11
N ILE A 612 -9.28 26.41 -1.22
CA ILE A 612 -9.45 26.46 0.23
C ILE A 612 -8.28 27.26 0.80
N ASN A 613 -8.57 28.42 1.38
CA ASN A 613 -7.61 29.15 2.19
C ASN A 613 -7.54 28.52 3.58
N THR A 614 -6.33 28.44 4.12
CA THR A 614 -6.07 27.89 5.46
C THR A 614 -5.29 28.88 6.31
N ASP A 615 -5.28 28.66 7.62
CA ASP A 615 -4.41 29.32 8.60
C ASP A 615 -3.57 28.27 9.32
N VAL A 616 -2.35 28.65 9.74
CA VAL A 616 -1.60 27.89 10.75
C VAL A 616 -2.14 28.30 12.13
N LYS A 617 -2.80 27.36 12.82
CA LYS A 617 -3.29 27.55 14.21
C LYS A 617 -2.31 27.01 15.24
N ASP A 618 -1.53 25.98 14.90
CA ASP A 618 -0.47 25.45 15.75
C ASP A 618 0.71 24.98 14.89
N ALA A 619 1.75 25.82 14.81
CA ALA A 619 2.96 25.51 14.07
C ALA A 619 3.74 24.34 14.68
N ALA A 620 3.67 24.17 16.01
CA ALA A 620 4.42 23.16 16.75
C ALA A 620 3.80 21.76 16.62
N VAL A 621 2.47 21.63 16.44
CA VAL A 621 1.86 20.33 16.09
C VAL A 621 1.97 20.02 14.60
N LEU A 622 1.81 21.02 13.72
CA LEU A 622 1.92 20.83 12.28
C LEU A 622 3.31 20.30 11.89
N LEU A 623 4.37 20.94 12.40
CA LEU A 623 5.77 20.51 12.25
C LEU A 623 6.16 19.35 13.19
N GLY A 624 5.46 19.21 14.33
CA GLY A 624 5.87 18.33 15.41
C GLY A 624 7.25 18.69 15.94
N ASN A 625 8.03 17.68 16.31
CA ASN A 625 9.44 17.84 16.70
C ASN A 625 10.40 17.78 15.49
N ALA A 626 9.90 17.95 14.26
CA ALA A 626 10.67 17.75 13.03
C ALA A 626 11.06 19.09 12.36
N PRO A 627 12.29 19.23 11.83
CA PRO A 627 12.74 20.45 11.13
C PRO A 627 12.11 20.60 9.73
N LEU A 628 11.59 19.51 9.19
CA LEU A 628 10.68 19.41 8.05
C LEU A 628 9.70 18.29 8.42
N ALA A 629 8.40 18.55 8.31
CA ALA A 629 7.35 17.56 8.48
C ALA A 629 6.78 17.15 7.12
N ILE A 630 6.49 15.86 6.97
CA ILE A 630 5.67 15.33 5.87
C ILE A 630 4.27 15.16 6.43
N ARG A 631 3.27 15.71 5.76
CA ARG A 631 1.85 15.64 6.17
C ARG A 631 0.97 15.37 4.97
N ASN A 632 -0.07 14.57 5.15
CA ASN A 632 -1.00 14.27 4.09
C ASN A 632 -2.22 15.19 4.16
N ILE A 633 -2.71 15.61 2.99
CA ILE A 633 -4.05 16.18 2.84
C ILE A 633 -4.86 15.16 2.05
N GLU A 634 -5.92 14.64 2.67
CA GLU A 634 -6.83 13.67 2.07
C GLU A 634 -8.09 14.39 1.56
N VAL A 635 -8.65 13.92 0.46
CA VAL A 635 -9.89 14.40 -0.15
C VAL A 635 -10.72 13.19 -0.57
N ALA A 636 -12.03 13.25 -0.34
CA ALA A 636 -12.98 12.25 -0.80
C ALA A 636 -14.21 12.91 -1.39
N ALA A 637 -14.63 12.46 -2.57
CA ALA A 637 -15.88 12.88 -3.20
C ALA A 637 -16.73 11.66 -3.52
N SER A 638 -18.00 11.68 -3.11
CA SER A 638 -19.03 10.75 -3.57
C SER A 638 -19.93 11.48 -4.57
N TYR A 639 -20.22 10.86 -5.70
CA TYR A 639 -20.92 11.48 -6.82
C TYR A 639 -21.72 10.46 -7.64
N THR A 640 -22.79 10.90 -8.29
CA THR A 640 -23.39 10.18 -9.41
C THR A 640 -22.53 10.39 -10.65
N TYR A 641 -22.18 9.32 -11.35
CA TYR A 641 -21.53 9.34 -12.67
C TYR A 641 -22.47 8.77 -13.73
N ASN A 642 -22.42 9.29 -14.95
CA ASN A 642 -23.27 8.83 -16.05
C ASN A 642 -22.40 8.35 -17.21
N LEU A 643 -22.49 7.08 -17.58
CA LEU A 643 -22.01 6.58 -18.87
C LEU A 643 -23.13 6.72 -19.92
N GLN A 644 -22.77 6.91 -21.18
CA GLN A 644 -23.70 7.04 -22.30
C GLN A 644 -23.15 6.28 -23.50
N GLU A 645 -23.88 5.28 -23.97
CA GLU A 645 -23.53 4.48 -25.15
C GLU A 645 -24.54 4.66 -26.28
N LEU A 646 -24.06 4.62 -27.52
CA LEU A 646 -24.78 5.12 -28.71
C LEU A 646 -24.80 4.10 -29.86
N VAL A 647 -25.90 3.36 -30.00
CA VAL A 647 -26.03 2.28 -30.98
C VAL A 647 -26.88 2.71 -32.19
N PRO A 648 -26.32 2.84 -33.41
CA PRO A 648 -27.07 3.29 -34.58
C PRO A 648 -27.93 2.16 -35.19
N VAL A 649 -29.23 2.45 -35.39
CA VAL A 649 -30.21 1.53 -36.00
C VAL A 649 -31.03 2.25 -37.09
N ALA A 650 -31.34 1.56 -38.19
CA ALA A 650 -32.19 2.08 -39.25
C ALA A 650 -33.53 1.32 -39.32
N VAL A 651 -34.64 2.05 -39.41
CA VAL A 651 -36.02 1.52 -39.40
C VAL A 651 -36.70 1.79 -40.74
N TYR A 652 -37.36 0.77 -41.30
CA TYR A 652 -38.04 0.82 -42.59
C TYR A 652 -39.41 0.15 -42.52
N HIS A 653 -40.49 0.87 -42.85
CA HIS A 653 -41.84 0.30 -42.92
C HIS A 653 -42.12 -0.31 -44.30
N GLU A 654 -42.58 -1.56 -44.31
CA GLU A 654 -43.12 -2.23 -45.51
C GLU A 654 -44.40 -1.50 -45.97
N ARG A 655 -44.27 -0.61 -46.96
CA ARG A 655 -45.41 0.07 -47.57
C ARG A 655 -46.26 -0.94 -48.34
N VAL A 656 -47.53 -1.07 -47.97
CA VAL A 656 -48.53 -1.80 -48.75
C VAL A 656 -48.59 -1.18 -50.14
N GLN A 657 -48.31 -1.96 -51.18
CA GLN A 657 -48.55 -1.53 -52.55
C GLN A 657 -50.07 -1.53 -52.79
N PRO A 658 -50.66 -0.41 -53.29
CA PRO A 658 -52.10 -0.25 -53.44
C PRO A 658 -52.68 -1.00 -54.65
#